data_AF-A0A832VCK8-F1
#
_entry.id   AF-A0A832VCK8-F1
#
_cell.length_a   1.000
_cell.length_b   1.000
_cell.length_c   1.000
_cell.angle_alpha   90.00
_cell.angle_beta   90.00
_cell.angle_gamma   90.00
#
_symmetry.space_group_name_H-M   'P 1'
#
loop_
_entity.id
_entity.type
_entity.pdbx_description
1 polymer ?
#
loop_
_entity_poly.entity_id
_entity_poly.type
_entity_poly.pdbx_seq_one_letter_code
_entity_poly.pdbx_strand_id
1 'polypeptide(L)'
;MIPAIFVVVGMLLMIVNAVILTSIVDGIVAETVAGAIADGRDNLEDWESDESWINSTDERAYYAYNIANIDAINSGETDAPEFELIGPAIYTVTTHREILAFDEDAGEMTYSEYDVFEWCENCIHDGKASISGDTELTNVNILYNTQKIAGLSTGITYGEIFAKAGFANAMMVNDLQNRAPSIWSAAEINMMVDGVAAQLVQAGYDEATASAMAPAAYLNAAYANWNASAGGASPMDPDFTEVANYILYDAVDPSTGNCIALTCEIGPMLAAGIGEPADETTAVRAALYGYSDRLDTTLIDWTVYALAGTTFLSNGGGEDLESAENLRERFRTATDPYINQDSNGNGIPYDDGMDITDPDTLNYLLFGINQDTGLGAGLLTETDFNGIPLNGVALLLLGAQSNPFGTMVEYSVNLGQVLALADYAGGWIGMVGTMTEFEAILIGGEGTINADLWWQISFGSVEPLEGGYLSIGLNRADHAGDADLTLEKVREILYDGPFALTGDFATVFMYGELSGKTLPTGADGIPVSGGAQVDWNDELIAGMYGIDTEAASALRSWVKDLMFDQVIGALLVFQYETSPYTTQSLNNWLYGWRDIAVADTLGDIDDMTLGWVSLETNMTYYGSDGVSTGDYSVYKMSTGSGPDGLDSVEHRIAQGYISGETGEIYDMSEYLPWRAPAAEEYTYGLLTDHVGNADTTLTGTIGSIGDADESFKVNLVGYATADSIVGDNVVYKGIPMVEHTINLDPSTHQIQAKLLGTGTILDVMPGGLPIYFGSTVDLKVEPVTNVVMYGKSVSRFYLDLRGAGSMNPDFGSDVQPVFEIHTFGEISDEDAASFKEAVLDNMGPTYWTNFDSGKDAMYIDYVAVSIYIIGIVMMAFGSMKLLESNSKNKEEE
;
A
#
# COMPACT_ATOMS: atom_id res chain seq x y z
N MET A 1 -41.27 22.54 -81.68
CA MET A 1 -41.33 21.25 -80.94
C MET A 1 -39.98 20.54 -80.94
N ILE A 2 -39.34 20.30 -82.10
CA ILE A 2 -38.03 19.64 -82.20
C ILE A 2 -36.88 20.34 -81.41
N PRO A 3 -36.75 21.68 -81.38
CA PRO A 3 -35.66 22.35 -80.63
C PRO A 3 -35.74 22.20 -79.11
N ALA A 4 -36.95 22.17 -78.55
CA ALA A 4 -37.18 21.97 -77.13
C ALA A 4 -36.84 20.54 -76.67
N ILE A 5 -37.01 19.55 -77.57
CA ILE A 5 -36.64 18.15 -77.32
C ILE A 5 -35.12 18.01 -77.19
N PHE A 6 -34.31 18.74 -77.98
CA PHE A 6 -32.84 18.71 -77.86
C PHE A 6 -32.32 19.32 -76.54
N VAL A 7 -32.98 20.36 -76.03
CA VAL A 7 -32.64 20.95 -74.72
C VAL A 7 -33.03 20.01 -73.58
N VAL A 8 -34.22 19.37 -73.65
CA VAL A 8 -34.70 18.41 -72.64
C VAL A 8 -33.88 17.12 -72.64
N VAL A 9 -33.51 16.59 -73.81
CA VAL A 9 -32.64 15.41 -73.93
C VAL A 9 -31.21 15.74 -73.47
N GLY A 10 -30.68 16.92 -73.75
CA GLY A 10 -29.39 17.37 -73.23
C GLY A 10 -29.36 17.51 -71.70
N MET A 11 -30.44 18.02 -71.08
CA MET A 11 -30.58 18.06 -69.61
C MET A 11 -30.76 16.66 -69.00
N LEU A 12 -31.53 15.77 -69.64
CA LEU A 12 -31.69 14.38 -69.21
C LEU A 12 -30.37 13.61 -69.27
N LEU A 13 -29.55 13.83 -70.30
CA LEU A 13 -28.20 13.24 -70.40
C LEU A 13 -27.27 13.74 -69.30
N MET A 14 -27.38 15.02 -68.90
CA MET A 14 -26.63 15.55 -67.75
C MET A 14 -27.14 14.99 -66.41
N ILE A 15 -28.45 14.76 -66.25
CA ILE A 15 -29.04 14.14 -65.05
C ILE A 15 -28.66 12.65 -64.95
N VAL A 16 -28.68 11.93 -66.07
CA VAL A 16 -28.20 10.54 -66.13
C VAL A 16 -26.73 10.47 -65.74
N ASN A 17 -25.90 11.44 -66.18
CA ASN A 17 -24.50 11.49 -65.77
C ASN A 17 -24.32 11.84 -64.30
N ALA A 18 -25.01 12.88 -63.80
CA ALA A 18 -24.82 13.43 -62.46
C ALA A 18 -25.52 12.64 -61.33
N VAL A 19 -26.44 11.72 -61.65
CA VAL A 19 -27.20 10.95 -60.64
C VAL A 19 -27.06 9.44 -60.82
N ILE A 20 -27.11 8.92 -62.05
CA ILE A 20 -27.14 7.47 -62.31
C ILE A 20 -25.73 6.93 -62.57
N LEU A 21 -24.94 7.61 -63.41
CA LEU A 21 -23.57 7.18 -63.68
C LEU A 21 -22.65 7.52 -62.51
N THR A 22 -22.84 8.66 -61.83
CA THR A 22 -22.16 8.94 -60.55
C THR A 22 -22.45 7.86 -59.53
N SER A 23 -23.71 7.54 -59.21
CA SER A 23 -23.99 6.49 -58.21
C SER A 23 -23.45 5.10 -58.58
N ILE A 24 -23.38 4.76 -59.87
CA ILE A 24 -22.76 3.51 -60.34
C ILE A 24 -21.23 3.57 -60.22
N VAL A 25 -20.60 4.68 -60.60
CA VAL A 25 -19.14 4.84 -60.52
C VAL A 25 -18.69 5.02 -59.07
N ASP A 26 -19.40 5.81 -58.27
CA ASP A 26 -19.20 5.94 -56.83
C ASP A 26 -19.34 4.56 -56.16
N GLY A 27 -20.31 3.74 -56.56
CA GLY A 27 -20.44 2.36 -56.09
C GLY A 27 -19.31 1.43 -56.56
N ILE A 28 -18.82 1.57 -57.80
CA ILE A 28 -17.68 0.81 -58.33
C ILE A 28 -16.37 1.25 -57.66
N VAL A 29 -16.16 2.55 -57.44
CA VAL A 29 -14.99 3.09 -56.76
C VAL A 29 -15.02 2.68 -55.30
N ALA A 30 -16.17 2.76 -54.62
CA ALA A 30 -16.34 2.20 -53.29
C ALA A 30 -16.03 0.70 -53.26
N GLU A 31 -16.57 -0.11 -54.18
CA GLU A 31 -16.30 -1.55 -54.28
C GLU A 31 -14.83 -1.86 -54.65
N THR A 32 -14.19 -1.03 -55.47
CA THR A 32 -12.78 -1.17 -55.87
C THR A 32 -11.83 -0.77 -54.75
N VAL A 33 -12.15 0.29 -54.01
CA VAL A 33 -11.35 0.74 -52.86
C VAL A 33 -11.55 -0.23 -51.69
N ALA A 34 -12.78 -0.67 -51.44
CA ALA A 34 -13.07 -1.76 -50.50
C ALA A 34 -12.34 -3.05 -50.89
N GLY A 35 -12.34 -3.42 -52.17
CA GLY A 35 -11.58 -4.55 -52.71
C GLY A 35 -10.06 -4.38 -52.56
N ALA A 36 -9.52 -3.17 -52.75
CA ALA A 36 -8.09 -2.89 -52.56
C ALA A 36 -7.69 -2.92 -51.07
N ILE A 37 -8.58 -2.53 -50.16
CA ILE A 37 -8.39 -2.70 -48.72
C ILE A 37 -8.42 -4.19 -48.36
N ALA A 38 -9.33 -4.97 -48.96
CA ALA A 38 -9.39 -6.42 -48.78
C ALA A 38 -8.13 -7.12 -49.27
N ASP A 39 -7.76 -6.88 -50.54
CA ASP A 39 -6.60 -7.47 -51.21
C ASP A 39 -5.26 -7.06 -50.57
N GLY A 40 -5.24 -5.96 -49.81
CA GLY A 40 -4.07 -5.50 -49.05
C GLY A 40 -4.04 -5.99 -47.60
N ARG A 41 -4.98 -6.85 -47.20
CA ARG A 41 -5.12 -7.42 -45.86
C ARG A 41 -5.48 -8.91 -45.89
N ASP A 42 -5.43 -9.57 -47.05
CA ASP A 42 -6.01 -10.91 -47.23
C ASP A 42 -5.04 -12.06 -46.92
N ASN A 43 -3.73 -11.78 -46.91
CA ASN A 43 -2.69 -12.76 -46.66
C ASN A 43 -1.59 -12.23 -45.72
N LEU A 44 -0.74 -13.13 -45.22
CA LEU A 44 0.33 -12.78 -44.28
C LEU A 44 1.39 -11.82 -44.88
N GLU A 45 1.73 -11.95 -46.17
CA GLU A 45 2.75 -11.11 -46.82
C GLU A 45 2.31 -9.63 -46.85
N ASP A 46 1.01 -9.35 -46.94
CA ASP A 46 0.50 -7.98 -46.92
C ASP A 46 0.77 -7.29 -45.58
N TRP A 47 0.60 -8.01 -44.47
CA TRP A 47 0.89 -7.50 -43.12
C TRP A 47 2.39 -7.43 -42.84
N GLU A 48 3.16 -8.43 -43.28
CA GLU A 48 4.63 -8.44 -43.11
C GLU A 48 5.32 -7.33 -43.92
N SER A 49 4.71 -6.88 -45.02
CA SER A 49 5.26 -5.82 -45.88
C SER A 49 4.82 -4.40 -45.49
N ASP A 50 3.80 -4.27 -44.64
CA ASP A 50 3.34 -2.99 -44.09
C ASP A 50 4.19 -2.57 -42.88
N GLU A 51 5.39 -2.03 -43.16
CA GLU A 51 6.30 -1.53 -42.12
C GLU A 51 5.64 -0.47 -41.21
N SER A 52 4.65 0.27 -41.71
CA SER A 52 3.94 1.32 -40.97
C SER A 52 2.93 0.76 -39.97
N TRP A 53 2.39 -0.42 -40.23
CA TRP A 53 1.58 -1.16 -39.27
C TRP A 53 2.45 -1.91 -38.25
N ILE A 54 3.55 -2.54 -38.69
CA ILE A 54 4.49 -3.24 -37.78
C ILE A 54 5.13 -2.27 -36.79
N ASN A 55 5.50 -1.07 -37.26
CA ASN A 55 6.07 -0.02 -36.43
C ASN A 55 5.30 1.28 -36.69
N SER A 56 4.28 1.55 -35.87
CA SER A 56 3.53 2.81 -35.95
C SER A 56 4.10 3.82 -34.96
N THR A 57 4.09 5.10 -35.33
CA THR A 57 4.60 6.18 -34.47
C THR A 57 3.57 7.28 -34.32
N ASP A 58 3.26 7.64 -33.08
CA ASP A 58 2.30 8.70 -32.73
C ASP A 58 2.86 9.65 -31.67
N GLU A 59 2.34 10.88 -31.61
CA GLU A 59 2.64 11.82 -30.53
C GLU A 59 1.60 11.71 -29.41
N ARG A 60 2.06 11.55 -28.16
CA ARG A 60 1.22 11.62 -26.96
C ARG A 60 1.71 12.74 -26.05
N ALA A 61 0.78 13.54 -25.55
CA ALA A 61 1.05 14.63 -24.63
C ALA A 61 0.47 14.30 -23.24
N TYR A 62 1.33 14.29 -22.23
CA TYR A 62 0.95 13.97 -20.85
C TYR A 62 0.91 15.23 -19.99
N TYR A 63 -0.09 15.27 -19.12
CA TYR A 63 -0.24 16.30 -18.10
C TYR A 63 -0.44 15.67 -16.73
N ALA A 64 0.01 16.35 -15.69
CA ALA A 64 -0.15 15.92 -14.30
C ALA A 64 -0.56 17.11 -13.44
N TYR A 65 -1.35 16.86 -12.40
CA TYR A 65 -1.78 17.88 -11.45
C TYR A 65 -0.84 17.91 -10.24
N ASN A 66 0.03 18.92 -10.18
CA ASN A 66 0.98 19.14 -9.09
C ASN A 66 0.32 19.82 -7.89
N ILE A 67 0.63 19.38 -6.68
CA ILE A 67 0.24 20.06 -5.44
C ILE A 67 1.17 21.24 -5.20
N ALA A 68 0.65 22.46 -5.38
CA ALA A 68 1.44 23.69 -5.32
C ALA A 68 1.75 24.17 -3.88
N ASN A 69 1.01 23.67 -2.89
CA ASN A 69 1.05 24.12 -1.49
C ASN A 69 1.50 23.04 -0.49
N ILE A 70 2.32 22.07 -0.91
CA ILE A 70 2.74 20.94 -0.06
C ILE A 70 3.40 21.37 1.25
N ASP A 71 4.19 22.45 1.26
CA ASP A 71 4.81 22.98 2.48
C ASP A 71 3.78 23.45 3.51
N ALA A 72 2.64 24.02 3.05
CA ALA A 72 1.55 24.45 3.91
C ALA A 72 0.77 23.25 4.48
N ILE A 73 0.67 22.16 3.72
CA ILE A 73 0.08 20.89 4.18
C ILE A 73 0.96 20.23 5.24
N ASN A 74 2.25 20.06 4.94
CA ASN A 74 3.21 19.42 5.85
C ASN A 74 3.41 20.21 7.16
N SER A 75 3.19 21.52 7.15
CA SER A 75 3.24 22.37 8.35
C SER A 75 1.91 22.47 9.10
N GLY A 76 0.84 21.87 8.60
CA GLY A 76 -0.51 21.92 9.19
C GLY A 76 -1.19 23.29 9.09
N GLU A 77 -0.74 24.17 8.19
CA GLU A 77 -1.41 25.45 7.93
C GLU A 77 -2.75 25.26 7.18
N THR A 78 -2.86 24.20 6.39
CA THR A 78 -4.06 23.78 5.66
C THR A 78 -4.06 22.29 5.41
N ASP A 79 -5.22 21.65 5.39
CA ASP A 79 -5.36 20.23 5.01
C ASP A 79 -5.81 20.07 3.54
N ALA A 80 -6.04 21.17 2.83
CA ALA A 80 -6.57 21.17 1.47
C ALA A 80 -5.45 21.34 0.42
N PRO A 81 -5.22 20.34 -0.45
CA PRO A 81 -4.28 20.46 -1.55
C PRO A 81 -4.79 21.41 -2.65
N GLU A 82 -3.90 22.29 -3.12
CA GLU A 82 -4.11 23.17 -4.26
C GLU A 82 -3.40 22.59 -5.49
N PHE A 83 -4.19 22.16 -6.48
CA PHE A 83 -3.66 21.51 -7.67
C PHE A 83 -3.41 22.49 -8.82
N GLU A 84 -2.25 22.37 -9.46
CA GLU A 84 -1.84 23.09 -10.64
C GLU A 84 -1.52 22.11 -11.78
N LEU A 85 -2.11 22.31 -12.96
CA LEU A 85 -1.85 21.48 -14.13
C LEU A 85 -0.47 21.79 -14.73
N ILE A 86 0.41 20.79 -14.73
CA ILE A 86 1.74 20.85 -15.35
C ILE A 86 1.77 20.00 -16.62
N GLY A 87 2.48 20.48 -17.64
CA GLY A 87 2.61 19.84 -18.96
C GLY A 87 2.46 20.84 -20.12
N PRO A 88 2.50 20.36 -21.37
CA PRO A 88 2.61 18.96 -21.76
C PRO A 88 4.04 18.44 -21.68
N ALA A 89 4.24 17.21 -21.22
CA ALA A 89 5.41 16.43 -21.61
C ALA A 89 5.04 15.59 -22.84
N ILE A 90 5.72 15.84 -23.95
CA ILE A 90 5.36 15.26 -25.25
C ILE A 90 6.34 14.14 -25.57
N TYR A 91 5.80 12.98 -25.93
CA TYR A 91 6.58 11.80 -26.32
C TYR A 91 6.17 11.34 -27.70
N THR A 92 7.18 10.93 -28.46
CA THR A 92 7.02 10.10 -29.64
C THR A 92 6.89 8.65 -29.16
N VAL A 93 5.74 8.04 -29.41
CA VAL A 93 5.43 6.66 -29.01
C VAL A 93 5.53 5.78 -30.24
N THR A 94 6.46 4.82 -30.20
CA THR A 94 6.61 3.81 -31.26
C THR A 94 5.99 2.51 -30.77
N THR A 95 4.93 2.09 -31.42
CA THR A 95 4.27 0.81 -31.17
C THR A 95 4.87 -0.24 -32.08
N HIS A 96 5.41 -1.31 -31.48
CA HIS A 96 5.96 -2.45 -32.18
C HIS A 96 4.99 -3.62 -32.16
N ARG A 97 4.74 -4.21 -33.33
CA ARG A 97 3.86 -5.37 -33.50
C ARG A 97 4.63 -6.55 -34.07
N GLU A 98 4.41 -7.73 -33.50
CA GLU A 98 4.96 -8.98 -34.01
C GLU A 98 3.83 -9.97 -34.27
N ILE A 99 3.74 -10.48 -35.50
CA ILE A 99 2.73 -11.45 -35.88
C ILE A 99 3.11 -12.83 -35.32
N LEU A 100 2.23 -13.40 -34.50
CA LEU A 100 2.44 -14.68 -33.83
C LEU A 100 1.74 -15.83 -34.57
N ALA A 101 0.56 -15.57 -35.14
CA ALA A 101 -0.20 -16.53 -35.91
C ALA A 101 -1.14 -15.85 -36.91
N PHE A 102 -1.40 -16.50 -38.04
CA PHE A 102 -2.33 -16.04 -39.08
C PHE A 102 -3.16 -17.23 -39.58
N ASP A 103 -4.49 -17.08 -39.57
CA ASP A 103 -5.45 -18.07 -40.09
C ASP A 103 -6.20 -17.46 -41.27
N GLU A 104 -5.78 -17.85 -42.48
CA GLU A 104 -6.33 -17.36 -43.76
C GLU A 104 -7.76 -17.86 -44.00
N ASP A 105 -8.11 -19.06 -43.52
CA ASP A 105 -9.44 -19.64 -43.71
C ASP A 105 -10.48 -18.97 -42.78
N ALA A 106 -10.05 -18.63 -41.56
CA ALA A 106 -10.88 -17.91 -40.60
C ALA A 106 -10.88 -16.39 -40.83
N GLY A 107 -9.84 -15.85 -41.49
CA GLY A 107 -9.61 -14.41 -41.61
C GLY A 107 -9.24 -13.76 -40.28
N GLU A 108 -8.35 -14.41 -39.52
CA GLU A 108 -7.97 -13.98 -38.17
C GLU A 108 -6.45 -13.89 -38.04
N MET A 109 -5.97 -12.85 -37.34
CA MET A 109 -4.54 -12.69 -37.02
C MET A 109 -4.34 -12.52 -35.51
N THR A 110 -3.28 -13.14 -34.98
CA THR A 110 -2.81 -12.97 -33.60
C THR A 110 -1.43 -12.32 -33.62
N TYR A 111 -1.25 -11.23 -32.88
CA TYR A 111 0.00 -10.48 -32.80
C TYR A 111 0.27 -10.01 -31.37
N SER A 112 1.55 -9.86 -30.99
CA SER A 112 1.94 -9.16 -29.77
C SER A 112 2.25 -7.70 -30.05
N GLU A 113 2.04 -6.85 -29.05
CA GLU A 113 2.25 -5.42 -29.13
C GLU A 113 2.95 -4.89 -27.88
N TYR A 114 3.93 -3.99 -28.07
CA TYR A 114 4.54 -3.21 -26.99
C TYR A 114 4.91 -1.81 -27.47
N ASP A 115 4.89 -0.84 -26.55
CA ASP A 115 5.19 0.56 -26.84
C ASP A 115 6.59 0.96 -26.33
N VAL A 116 7.26 1.82 -27.10
CA VAL A 116 8.52 2.49 -26.72
C VAL A 116 8.30 3.99 -26.77
N PHE A 117 8.65 4.67 -25.67
CA PHE A 117 8.39 6.10 -25.49
C PHE A 117 9.70 6.89 -25.55
N GLU A 118 9.76 7.88 -26.44
CA GLU A 118 10.90 8.78 -26.58
C GLU A 118 10.46 10.23 -26.33
N TRP A 119 11.08 10.90 -25.37
CA TRP A 119 10.74 12.30 -25.07
C TRP A 119 11.11 13.21 -26.24
N CYS A 120 10.13 13.99 -26.71
CA CYS A 120 10.33 14.97 -27.76
C CYS A 120 10.51 16.38 -27.19
N GLU A 121 11.76 16.79 -26.99
CA GLU A 121 12.12 18.11 -26.44
C GLU A 121 11.59 19.29 -27.29
N ASN A 122 11.54 19.12 -28.61
CA ASN A 122 11.21 20.22 -29.54
C ASN A 122 9.75 20.20 -30.03
N CYS A 123 8.93 19.27 -29.54
CA CYS A 123 7.53 19.16 -29.93
C CYS A 123 6.66 20.26 -29.30
N ILE A 124 5.54 20.56 -29.96
CA ILE A 124 4.56 21.57 -29.52
C ILE A 124 3.18 20.95 -29.61
N HIS A 125 2.46 20.93 -28.48
CA HIS A 125 1.07 20.46 -28.41
C HIS A 125 0.17 21.61 -27.92
N ASP A 126 -0.91 21.89 -28.67
CA ASP A 126 -1.84 23.01 -28.40
C ASP A 126 -1.13 24.36 -28.09
N GLY A 127 -0.04 24.63 -28.81
CA GLY A 127 0.75 25.86 -28.69
C GLY A 127 1.69 25.93 -27.48
N LYS A 128 1.82 24.85 -26.71
CA LYS A 128 2.76 24.73 -25.58
C LYS A 128 3.93 23.81 -25.95
N ALA A 129 5.15 24.23 -25.60
CA ALA A 129 6.34 23.43 -25.80
C ALA A 129 6.40 22.26 -24.80
N SER A 130 7.01 21.15 -25.23
CA SER A 130 7.27 20.00 -24.36
C SER A 130 8.13 20.39 -23.15
N ILE A 131 7.70 19.98 -21.95
CA ILE A 131 8.53 20.01 -20.75
C ILE A 131 9.32 18.70 -20.61
N SER A 132 10.40 18.69 -19.83
CA SER A 132 11.15 17.47 -19.55
C SER A 132 10.32 16.46 -18.76
N GLY A 133 10.42 15.17 -19.13
CA GLY A 133 9.89 14.07 -18.32
C GLY A 133 10.54 13.94 -16.94
N ASP A 134 11.72 14.53 -16.76
CA ASP A 134 12.44 14.57 -15.47
C ASP A 134 11.99 15.74 -14.58
N THR A 135 10.89 16.43 -14.94
CA THR A 135 10.29 17.45 -14.10
C THR A 135 9.72 16.80 -12.85
N GLU A 136 10.26 17.14 -11.69
CA GLU A 136 9.77 16.71 -10.37
C GLU A 136 8.41 17.35 -10.08
N LEU A 137 7.45 16.52 -9.65
CA LEU A 137 6.08 16.90 -9.37
C LEU A 137 5.65 16.23 -8.07
N THR A 138 5.02 16.99 -7.17
CA THR A 138 4.38 16.47 -5.97
C THR A 138 2.92 16.15 -6.31
N ASN A 139 2.49 14.92 -6.08
CA ASN A 139 1.09 14.52 -6.27
C ASN A 139 0.63 13.61 -5.12
N VAL A 140 -0.65 13.26 -5.09
CA VAL A 140 -1.19 12.26 -4.17
C VAL A 140 -0.53 10.92 -4.46
N ASN A 141 -0.04 10.25 -3.41
CA ASN A 141 0.43 8.88 -3.51
C ASN A 141 -0.77 7.96 -3.69
N ILE A 142 -1.03 7.57 -4.93
CA ILE A 142 -2.21 6.78 -5.29
C ILE A 142 -2.23 5.42 -4.58
N LEU A 143 -1.05 4.84 -4.27
CA LEU A 143 -0.94 3.53 -3.62
C LEU A 143 -1.14 3.59 -2.10
N TYR A 144 -1.12 4.78 -1.49
CA TYR A 144 -1.04 4.94 -0.03
C TYR A 144 -2.14 4.19 0.72
N ASN A 145 -3.39 4.29 0.26
CA ASN A 145 -4.49 3.57 0.89
C ASN A 145 -4.34 2.05 0.75
N THR A 146 -3.92 1.57 -0.42
CA THR A 146 -3.68 0.14 -0.65
C THR A 146 -2.55 -0.38 0.24
N GLN A 147 -1.46 0.38 0.37
CA GLN A 147 -0.34 0.06 1.25
C GLN A 147 -0.78 -0.02 2.70
N LYS A 148 -1.62 0.92 3.16
CA LYS A 148 -2.18 0.86 4.51
C LYS A 148 -3.02 -0.40 4.74
N ILE A 149 -3.82 -0.80 3.75
CA ILE A 149 -4.70 -1.97 3.88
C ILE A 149 -3.89 -3.28 3.85
N ALA A 150 -2.91 -3.37 2.94
CA ALA A 150 -2.02 -4.51 2.83
C ALA A 150 -1.10 -4.65 4.05
N GLY A 151 -0.63 -3.52 4.58
CA GLY A 151 0.27 -3.45 5.73
C GLY A 151 -0.38 -3.67 7.09
N LEU A 152 -1.69 -4.00 7.19
CA LEU A 152 -2.36 -4.14 8.49
C LEU A 152 -1.77 -5.25 9.36
N SER A 153 -1.57 -6.45 8.81
CA SER A 153 -1.03 -7.57 9.58
C SER A 153 0.39 -7.26 10.11
N THR A 154 1.25 -6.75 9.24
CA THR A 154 2.60 -6.27 9.60
C THR A 154 2.52 -5.15 10.63
N GLY A 155 1.61 -4.19 10.45
CA GLY A 155 1.39 -3.09 11.37
C GLY A 155 0.99 -3.54 12.77
N ILE A 156 0.14 -4.57 12.89
CA ILE A 156 -0.21 -5.18 14.18
C ILE A 156 1.02 -5.79 14.85
N THR A 157 1.85 -6.50 14.09
CA THR A 157 3.09 -7.10 14.59
C THR A 157 4.06 -6.03 15.13
N TYR A 158 4.22 -4.91 14.41
CA TYR A 158 5.03 -3.79 14.90
C TYR A 158 4.40 -3.06 16.09
N GLY A 159 3.07 -2.92 16.12
CA GLY A 159 2.34 -2.37 17.26
C GLY A 159 2.61 -3.16 18.54
N GLU A 160 2.61 -4.49 18.45
CA GLU A 160 3.01 -5.38 19.54
C GLU A 160 4.47 -5.15 19.97
N ILE A 161 5.42 -5.05 19.02
CA ILE A 161 6.82 -4.76 19.32
C ILE A 161 6.95 -3.45 20.12
N PHE A 162 6.27 -2.38 19.69
CA PHE A 162 6.32 -1.10 20.40
C PHE A 162 5.65 -1.15 21.78
N ALA A 163 4.56 -1.89 21.93
CA ALA A 163 3.95 -2.10 23.23
C ALA A 163 4.91 -2.83 24.19
N LYS A 164 5.53 -3.91 23.72
CA LYS A 164 6.55 -4.65 24.49
C LYS A 164 7.78 -3.81 24.80
N ALA A 165 8.11 -2.83 23.96
CA ALA A 165 9.18 -1.88 24.25
C ALA A 165 8.86 -0.98 25.45
N GLY A 166 7.59 -0.63 25.65
CA GLY A 166 7.12 0.05 26.87
C GLY A 166 7.29 -0.82 28.11
N PHE A 167 6.93 -2.10 28.03
CA PHE A 167 7.23 -3.08 29.10
C PHE A 167 8.73 -3.16 29.37
N ALA A 168 9.56 -3.29 28.33
CA ALA A 168 11.00 -3.37 28.48
C ALA A 168 11.58 -2.09 29.12
N ASN A 169 11.10 -0.91 28.72
CA ASN A 169 11.47 0.36 29.36
C ASN A 169 11.15 0.32 30.86
N ALA A 170 9.92 -0.02 31.26
CA ALA A 170 9.53 -0.11 32.66
C ALA A 170 10.38 -1.13 33.45
N MET A 171 10.69 -2.29 32.85
CA MET A 171 11.55 -3.31 33.48
C MET A 171 12.99 -2.82 33.65
N MET A 172 13.53 -2.12 32.65
CA MET A 172 14.87 -1.53 32.72
C MET A 172 14.94 -0.38 33.74
N VAL A 173 13.88 0.42 33.87
CA VAL A 173 13.74 1.41 34.94
C VAL A 173 13.77 0.70 36.30
N ASN A 174 12.99 -0.36 36.48
CA ASN A 174 12.99 -1.14 37.72
C ASN A 174 14.35 -1.79 38.01
N ASP A 175 15.05 -2.31 37.00
CA ASP A 175 16.37 -2.90 37.16
C ASP A 175 17.39 -1.88 37.68
N LEU A 176 17.35 -0.65 37.12
CA LEU A 176 18.26 0.42 37.51
C LEU A 176 17.87 1.06 38.86
N GLN A 177 16.59 1.33 39.09
CA GLN A 177 16.09 2.00 40.30
C GLN A 177 16.08 1.09 41.52
N ASN A 178 15.73 -0.19 41.33
CA ASN A 178 15.42 -1.12 42.41
C ASN A 178 16.31 -2.36 42.40
N ARG A 179 16.42 -3.10 41.29
CA ARG A 179 17.15 -4.39 41.31
C ARG A 179 18.63 -4.20 41.62
N ALA A 180 19.32 -3.26 40.96
CA ALA A 180 20.74 -3.00 41.20
C ALA A 180 21.03 -2.62 42.68
N PRO A 181 20.34 -1.64 43.30
CA PRO A 181 20.48 -1.39 44.74
C PRO A 181 20.13 -2.57 45.63
N SER A 182 19.16 -3.39 45.24
CA SER A 182 18.77 -4.58 46.00
C SER A 182 19.89 -5.63 45.99
N ILE A 183 20.54 -5.85 44.85
CA ILE A 183 21.72 -6.73 44.72
C ILE A 183 22.85 -6.24 45.62
N TRP A 184 23.17 -4.94 45.59
CA TRP A 184 24.21 -4.39 46.46
C TRP A 184 23.85 -4.50 47.94
N SER A 185 22.57 -4.33 48.27
CA SER A 185 22.08 -4.48 49.64
C SER A 185 22.17 -5.92 50.12
N ALA A 186 21.85 -6.88 49.27
CA ALA A 186 21.98 -8.31 49.53
C ALA A 186 23.45 -8.69 49.78
N ALA A 187 24.36 -8.20 48.93
CA ALA A 187 25.81 -8.36 49.09
C ALA A 187 26.31 -7.77 50.42
N GLU A 188 25.85 -6.57 50.77
CA GLU A 188 26.21 -5.89 52.01
C GLU A 188 25.73 -6.65 53.24
N ILE A 189 24.47 -7.10 53.24
CA ILE A 189 23.89 -7.92 54.32
C ILE A 189 24.72 -9.20 54.49
N ASN A 190 25.04 -9.88 53.40
CA ASN A 190 25.84 -11.10 53.45
C ASN A 190 27.26 -10.85 54.01
N MET A 191 27.91 -9.77 53.55
CA MET A 191 29.22 -9.35 54.05
C MET A 191 29.19 -9.00 55.54
N MET A 192 28.10 -8.41 56.02
CA MET A 192 27.92 -8.08 57.43
C MET A 192 27.74 -9.33 58.29
N VAL A 193 27.01 -10.35 57.80
CA VAL A 193 26.90 -11.66 58.48
C VAL A 193 28.28 -12.34 58.55
N ASP A 194 29.04 -12.35 57.46
CA ASP A 194 30.43 -12.86 57.45
C ASP A 194 31.34 -12.11 58.43
N GLY A 195 31.18 -10.79 58.51
CA GLY A 195 31.87 -9.94 59.48
C GLY A 195 31.56 -10.33 60.93
N VAL A 196 30.30 -10.64 61.23
CA VAL A 196 29.88 -11.16 62.55
C VAL A 196 30.50 -12.53 62.82
N ALA A 197 30.51 -13.44 61.84
CA ALA A 197 31.17 -14.74 61.98
C ALA A 197 32.67 -14.57 62.30
N ALA A 198 33.37 -13.69 61.58
CA ALA A 198 34.79 -13.40 61.84
C ALA A 198 35.02 -12.81 63.25
N GLN A 199 34.14 -11.95 63.74
CA GLN A 199 34.20 -11.43 65.11
C GLN A 199 33.99 -12.52 66.17
N LEU A 200 33.07 -13.46 65.92
CA LEU A 200 32.84 -14.60 66.81
C LEU A 200 34.06 -15.54 66.84
N VAL A 201 34.73 -15.78 65.70
CA VAL A 201 36.01 -16.50 65.65
C VAL A 201 37.06 -15.79 66.51
N GLN A 202 37.17 -14.46 66.40
CA GLN A 202 38.08 -13.67 67.24
C GLN A 202 37.71 -13.71 68.72
N ALA A 203 36.42 -13.87 69.05
CA ALA A 203 35.93 -14.06 70.41
C ALA A 203 36.17 -15.48 70.98
N GLY A 204 36.73 -16.40 70.18
CA GLY A 204 37.19 -17.71 70.62
C GLY A 204 36.28 -18.88 70.25
N TYR A 205 35.26 -18.68 69.41
CA TYR A 205 34.49 -19.76 68.79
C TYR A 205 35.27 -20.38 67.63
N ASP A 206 35.03 -21.67 67.33
CA ASP A 206 35.52 -22.26 66.08
C ASP A 206 34.71 -21.75 64.88
N GLU A 207 35.28 -21.83 63.68
CA GLU A 207 34.73 -21.26 62.44
C GLU A 207 33.33 -21.81 62.10
N ALA A 208 33.08 -23.10 62.30
CA ALA A 208 31.79 -23.72 62.02
C ALA A 208 30.71 -23.24 63.01
N THR A 209 31.05 -23.19 64.30
CA THR A 209 30.14 -22.65 65.33
C THR A 209 29.89 -21.15 65.11
N ALA A 210 30.92 -20.38 64.78
CA ALA A 210 30.81 -18.94 64.51
C ALA A 210 29.91 -18.66 63.30
N SER A 211 30.08 -19.39 62.20
CA SER A 211 29.24 -19.28 61.00
C SER A 211 27.78 -19.65 61.30
N ALA A 212 27.53 -20.72 62.09
CA ALA A 212 26.17 -21.10 62.46
C ALA A 212 25.47 -20.08 63.40
N MET A 213 26.23 -19.34 64.22
CA MET A 213 25.69 -18.34 65.15
C MET A 213 25.54 -16.95 64.53
N ALA A 214 26.30 -16.64 63.48
CA ALA A 214 26.38 -15.30 62.90
C ALA A 214 25.03 -14.75 62.39
N PRO A 215 24.17 -15.52 61.71
CA PRO A 215 22.88 -15.04 61.21
C PRO A 215 21.99 -14.49 62.34
N ALA A 216 21.80 -15.26 63.40
CA ALA A 216 21.01 -14.85 64.55
C ALA A 216 21.66 -13.69 65.32
N ALA A 217 22.99 -13.68 65.46
CA ALA A 217 23.71 -12.58 66.10
C ALA A 217 23.58 -11.27 65.31
N TYR A 218 23.61 -11.34 63.98
CA TYR A 218 23.44 -10.18 63.11
C TYR A 218 22.02 -9.61 63.19
N LEU A 219 20.97 -10.45 63.11
CA LEU A 219 19.58 -9.97 63.26
C LEU A 219 19.32 -9.38 64.65
N ASN A 220 19.92 -9.92 65.71
CA ASN A 220 19.87 -9.31 67.05
C ASN A 220 20.49 -7.91 67.06
N ALA A 221 21.61 -7.71 66.36
CA ALA A 221 22.23 -6.39 66.23
C ALA A 221 21.38 -5.43 65.39
N ALA A 222 20.77 -5.93 64.30
CA ALA A 222 19.84 -5.16 63.47
C ALA A 222 18.61 -4.70 64.27
N TYR A 223 18.02 -5.59 65.09
CA TYR A 223 16.92 -5.23 66.00
C TYR A 223 17.35 -4.16 67.01
N ALA A 224 18.53 -4.29 67.61
CA ALA A 224 19.03 -3.31 68.56
C ALA A 224 19.19 -1.91 67.92
N ASN A 225 19.67 -1.86 66.67
CA ASN A 225 19.79 -0.62 65.91
C ASN A 225 18.41 -0.01 65.59
N TRP A 226 17.45 -0.83 65.14
CA TRP A 226 16.07 -0.38 64.90
C TRP A 226 15.38 0.09 66.19
N ASN A 227 15.46 -0.67 67.29
CA ASN A 227 14.83 -0.30 68.54
C ASN A 227 15.42 1.03 69.07
N ALA A 228 16.73 1.24 68.88
CA ALA A 228 17.37 2.52 69.20
C ALA A 228 16.84 3.67 68.34
N SER A 229 16.64 3.48 67.03
CA SER A 229 16.06 4.52 66.15
C SER A 229 14.58 4.79 66.45
N ALA A 230 13.85 3.78 66.95
CA ALA A 230 12.47 3.89 67.43
C ALA A 230 12.34 4.48 68.86
N GLY A 231 13.43 5.01 69.44
CA GLY A 231 13.42 5.66 70.76
C GLY A 231 13.50 4.70 71.96
N GLY A 232 13.89 3.45 71.75
CA GLY A 232 14.09 2.43 72.78
C GLY A 232 12.79 1.97 73.45
N ALA A 233 11.69 2.00 72.71
CA ALA A 233 10.34 1.85 73.24
C ALA A 233 9.93 0.38 73.53
N SER A 234 10.64 -0.61 72.97
CA SER A 234 10.27 -2.03 73.12
C SER A 234 11.16 -2.75 74.17
N PRO A 235 10.59 -3.31 75.26
CA PRO A 235 11.34 -3.95 76.34
C PRO A 235 11.61 -5.46 76.11
N MET A 236 11.21 -6.02 74.97
CA MET A 236 11.38 -7.44 74.63
C MET A 236 12.52 -7.64 73.63
N ASP A 237 13.31 -8.69 73.84
CA ASP A 237 14.33 -9.15 72.89
C ASP A 237 13.73 -10.29 72.05
N PRO A 238 13.55 -10.12 70.72
CA PRO A 238 13.11 -11.20 69.84
C PRO A 238 14.19 -12.29 69.74
N ASP A 239 13.76 -13.54 69.57
CA ASP A 239 14.65 -14.69 69.41
C ASP A 239 14.70 -15.13 67.94
N PHE A 240 15.83 -14.84 67.29
CA PHE A 240 16.07 -15.19 65.89
C PHE A 240 16.65 -16.60 65.68
N THR A 241 16.93 -17.37 66.74
CA THR A 241 17.72 -18.62 66.64
C THR A 241 17.15 -19.63 65.64
N GLU A 242 15.82 -19.73 65.53
CA GLU A 242 15.14 -20.70 64.66
C GLU A 242 14.79 -20.15 63.26
N VAL A 243 14.82 -18.83 63.07
CA VAL A 243 14.33 -18.17 61.84
C VAL A 243 15.43 -17.43 61.07
N ALA A 244 16.59 -17.17 61.67
CA ALA A 244 17.62 -16.34 61.06
C ALA A 244 18.14 -16.89 59.72
N ASN A 245 18.39 -18.19 59.63
CA ASN A 245 18.85 -18.81 58.37
C ASN A 245 17.78 -18.71 57.29
N TYR A 246 16.52 -18.92 57.65
CA TYR A 246 15.43 -18.82 56.69
C TYR A 246 15.25 -17.39 56.17
N ILE A 247 15.28 -16.40 57.07
CA ILE A 247 15.20 -14.97 56.72
C ILE A 247 16.36 -14.55 55.80
N LEU A 248 17.58 -14.98 56.11
CA LEU A 248 18.78 -14.51 55.43
C LEU A 248 19.11 -15.30 54.17
N TYR A 249 18.88 -16.62 54.13
CA TYR A 249 19.36 -17.51 53.07
C TYR A 249 18.30 -18.42 52.44
N ASP A 250 17.35 -18.96 53.21
CA ASP A 250 16.50 -20.06 52.71
C ASP A 250 15.10 -19.65 52.22
N ALA A 251 14.70 -18.38 52.39
CA ALA A 251 13.38 -17.93 51.94
C ALA A 251 13.28 -17.98 50.41
N VAL A 252 12.20 -18.61 49.91
CA VAL A 252 11.90 -18.74 48.48
C VAL A 252 10.48 -18.27 48.18
N ASP A 253 10.27 -17.76 46.97
CA ASP A 253 8.95 -17.55 46.40
C ASP A 253 8.25 -18.91 46.29
N PRO A 254 7.10 -19.12 46.96
CA PRO A 254 6.40 -20.40 46.94
C PRO A 254 5.85 -20.79 45.56
N SER A 255 5.68 -19.83 44.64
CA SER A 255 5.12 -20.05 43.31
C SER A 255 6.16 -20.46 42.27
N THR A 256 7.38 -19.91 42.34
CA THR A 256 8.47 -20.16 41.38
C THR A 256 9.61 -20.99 41.95
N GLY A 257 9.81 -20.95 43.27
CA GLY A 257 11.00 -21.49 43.94
C GLY A 257 12.21 -20.56 43.91
N ASN A 258 12.09 -19.34 43.37
CA ASN A 258 13.17 -18.35 43.30
C ASN A 258 13.54 -17.86 44.70
N CYS A 259 14.82 -17.57 44.95
CA CYS A 259 15.25 -17.08 46.26
C CYS A 259 14.76 -15.64 46.52
N ILE A 260 14.13 -15.43 47.67
CA ILE A 260 13.65 -14.12 48.17
C ILE A 260 14.28 -13.72 49.51
N ALA A 261 15.22 -14.51 50.02
CA ALA A 261 15.91 -14.25 51.26
C ALA A 261 16.66 -12.91 51.23
N LEU A 262 16.93 -12.30 52.38
CA LEU A 262 17.54 -10.96 52.43
C LEU A 262 18.95 -10.87 51.83
N THR A 263 19.63 -12.00 51.61
CA THR A 263 20.91 -12.06 50.89
C THR A 263 20.77 -12.41 49.41
N CYS A 264 19.54 -12.52 48.91
CA CYS A 264 19.20 -12.75 47.50
C CYS A 264 18.85 -11.46 46.77
N GLU A 265 19.01 -11.48 45.44
CA GLU A 265 18.99 -10.30 44.57
C GLU A 265 17.75 -9.42 44.78
N ILE A 266 16.56 -10.02 44.82
CA ILE A 266 15.29 -9.30 45.02
C ILE A 266 14.86 -9.21 46.50
N GLY A 267 15.60 -9.82 47.42
CA GLY A 267 15.20 -9.94 48.82
C GLY A 267 15.03 -8.60 49.53
N PRO A 268 16.04 -7.72 49.53
CA PRO A 268 15.93 -6.38 50.12
C PRO A 268 14.82 -5.53 49.51
N MET A 269 14.66 -5.50 48.17
CA MET A 269 13.57 -4.74 47.53
C MET A 269 12.19 -5.33 47.81
N LEU A 270 12.02 -6.66 47.82
CA LEU A 270 10.75 -7.30 48.15
C LEU A 270 10.38 -7.04 49.61
N ALA A 271 11.32 -7.31 50.53
CA ALA A 271 11.10 -7.07 51.95
C ALA A 271 10.82 -5.60 52.23
N ALA A 272 11.48 -4.63 51.60
CA ALA A 272 11.12 -3.22 51.76
C ALA A 272 9.78 -2.87 51.09
N GLY A 273 9.54 -3.40 49.89
CA GLY A 273 8.40 -3.09 49.01
C GLY A 273 7.04 -3.57 49.52
N ILE A 274 7.00 -4.64 50.33
CA ILE A 274 5.78 -5.07 51.04
C ILE A 274 5.22 -3.94 51.94
N GLY A 275 6.06 -2.97 52.33
CA GLY A 275 5.68 -1.79 53.09
C GLY A 275 5.91 -1.92 54.59
N GLU A 276 5.62 -0.84 55.32
CA GLU A 276 5.83 -0.76 56.77
C GLU A 276 5.00 -1.81 57.53
N PRO A 277 5.52 -2.40 58.61
CA PRO A 277 4.80 -3.35 59.47
C PRO A 277 3.42 -2.85 59.93
N ALA A 278 2.38 -3.54 59.47
CA ALA A 278 0.98 -3.39 59.80
C ALA A 278 0.31 -4.79 59.74
N ASP A 279 -0.91 -4.94 60.24
CA ASP A 279 -1.57 -6.25 60.34
C ASP A 279 -1.52 -7.07 59.02
N GLU A 280 -1.71 -6.41 57.87
CA GLU A 280 -1.69 -7.02 56.54
C GLU A 280 -0.27 -7.29 56.03
N THR A 281 0.62 -6.29 56.07
CA THR A 281 2.00 -6.38 55.55
C THR A 281 2.87 -7.31 56.39
N THR A 282 2.69 -7.31 57.72
CA THR A 282 3.35 -8.23 58.65
C THR A 282 2.94 -9.67 58.36
N ALA A 283 1.66 -9.94 58.11
CA ALA A 283 1.20 -11.29 57.82
C ALA A 283 1.82 -11.83 56.52
N VAL A 284 1.90 -11.00 55.47
CA VAL A 284 2.52 -11.37 54.19
C VAL A 284 4.01 -11.64 54.37
N ARG A 285 4.77 -10.70 54.95
CA ARG A 285 6.22 -10.86 55.14
C ARG A 285 6.55 -12.03 56.07
N ALA A 286 5.79 -12.22 57.14
CA ALA A 286 5.98 -13.35 58.06
C ALA A 286 5.73 -14.70 57.40
N ALA A 287 4.83 -14.78 56.41
CA ALA A 287 4.59 -15.99 55.65
C ALA A 287 5.76 -16.29 54.71
N LEU A 288 6.22 -15.28 53.95
CA LEU A 288 7.31 -15.41 52.99
C LEU A 288 8.65 -15.74 53.65
N TYR A 289 8.93 -15.14 54.80
CA TYR A 289 10.20 -15.27 55.52
C TYR A 289 10.12 -16.21 56.75
N GLY A 290 9.06 -17.02 56.87
CA GLY A 290 9.03 -18.18 57.77
C GLY A 290 8.92 -17.90 59.27
N TYR A 291 8.34 -16.76 59.68
CA TYR A 291 8.17 -16.40 61.10
C TYR A 291 6.72 -16.13 61.52
N SER A 292 5.74 -16.64 60.77
CA SER A 292 4.30 -16.49 61.05
C SER A 292 3.85 -17.07 62.39
N ASP A 293 4.41 -18.22 62.81
CA ASP A 293 3.98 -18.95 64.01
C ASP A 293 4.65 -18.47 65.31
N ARG A 294 5.37 -17.35 65.25
CA ARG A 294 6.17 -16.85 66.37
C ARG A 294 5.36 -15.94 67.31
N LEU A 295 5.77 -15.89 68.58
CA LEU A 295 5.15 -15.00 69.57
C LEU A 295 5.66 -13.55 69.46
N ASP A 296 6.85 -13.39 68.88
CA ASP A 296 7.59 -12.16 68.65
C ASP A 296 7.53 -11.68 67.19
N THR A 297 6.58 -12.19 66.40
CA THR A 297 6.41 -11.89 64.95
C THR A 297 6.48 -10.40 64.64
N THR A 298 5.79 -9.53 65.39
CA THR A 298 5.83 -8.08 65.14
C THR A 298 7.24 -7.49 65.29
N LEU A 299 8.02 -7.94 66.28
CA LEU A 299 9.39 -7.43 66.50
C LEU A 299 10.37 -7.97 65.45
N ILE A 300 10.17 -9.23 65.04
CA ILE A 300 10.92 -9.84 63.94
C ILE A 300 10.61 -9.11 62.63
N ASP A 301 9.34 -8.83 62.35
CA ASP A 301 8.89 -8.11 61.15
C ASP A 301 9.49 -6.70 61.06
N TRP A 302 9.46 -5.95 62.17
CA TRP A 302 10.15 -4.66 62.25
C TRP A 302 11.66 -4.76 61.98
N THR A 303 12.30 -5.84 62.42
CA THR A 303 13.73 -6.07 62.17
C THR A 303 13.99 -6.35 60.70
N VAL A 304 13.21 -7.26 60.09
CA VAL A 304 13.33 -7.64 58.68
C VAL A 304 13.08 -6.43 57.77
N TYR A 305 11.97 -5.71 58.00
CA TYR A 305 11.64 -4.49 57.25
C TYR A 305 12.71 -3.40 57.41
N ALA A 306 13.13 -3.09 58.64
CA ALA A 306 14.07 -2.01 58.87
C ALA A 306 15.47 -2.32 58.35
N LEU A 307 15.94 -3.57 58.47
CA LEU A 307 17.20 -4.01 57.90
C LEU A 307 17.16 -3.87 56.37
N ALA A 308 16.18 -4.49 55.72
CA ALA A 308 16.03 -4.45 54.27
C ALA A 308 15.90 -3.01 53.76
N GLY A 309 14.97 -2.24 54.34
CA GLY A 309 14.68 -0.87 53.92
C GLY A 309 15.84 0.10 54.15
N THR A 310 16.56 0.00 55.27
CA THR A 310 17.69 0.90 55.54
C THR A 310 18.84 0.64 54.57
N THR A 311 19.20 -0.64 54.37
CA THR A 311 20.29 -1.01 53.45
C THR A 311 19.91 -0.71 52.00
N PHE A 312 18.66 -1.00 51.62
CA PHE A 312 18.13 -0.68 50.29
C PHE A 312 18.19 0.81 49.97
N LEU A 313 17.71 1.66 50.89
CA LEU A 313 17.75 3.11 50.73
C LEU A 313 19.19 3.65 50.75
N SER A 314 20.09 3.10 51.57
CA SER A 314 21.50 3.55 51.59
C SER A 314 22.25 3.23 50.30
N ASN A 315 21.82 2.20 49.57
CA ASN A 315 22.32 1.85 48.25
C ASN A 315 21.56 2.54 47.11
N GLY A 316 20.64 3.46 47.42
CA GLY A 316 19.90 4.27 46.45
C GLY A 316 18.66 3.58 45.86
N GLY A 317 18.06 2.63 46.57
CA GLY A 317 16.80 2.01 46.17
C GLY A 317 15.67 3.06 46.03
N GLY A 318 15.02 3.08 44.87
CA GLY A 318 13.96 4.06 44.57
C GLY A 318 14.44 5.50 44.33
N GLU A 319 15.74 5.70 44.13
CA GLU A 319 16.30 7.00 43.73
C GLU A 319 15.91 7.36 42.28
N ASP A 320 15.66 8.66 42.03
CA ASP A 320 15.38 9.17 40.69
C ASP A 320 16.64 9.07 39.80
N LEU A 321 16.51 8.32 38.69
CA LEU A 321 17.64 7.97 37.82
C LEU A 321 18.28 9.19 37.13
N GLU A 322 17.52 10.25 36.86
CA GLU A 322 18.08 11.48 36.27
C GLU A 322 19.03 12.21 37.23
N SER A 323 18.89 11.96 38.53
CA SER A 323 19.67 12.60 39.59
C SER A 323 20.65 11.68 40.31
N ALA A 324 20.60 10.37 40.02
CA ALA A 324 21.40 9.35 40.70
C ALA A 324 22.90 9.50 40.41
N GLU A 325 23.72 9.57 41.46
CA GLU A 325 25.17 9.75 41.32
C GLU A 325 25.91 8.46 40.89
N ASN A 326 25.25 7.30 41.00
CA ASN A 326 25.78 5.96 40.74
C ASN A 326 25.17 5.29 39.49
N LEU A 327 24.70 6.08 38.52
CA LEU A 327 24.02 5.60 37.32
C LEU A 327 24.87 4.61 36.50
N ARG A 328 26.18 4.84 36.42
CA ARG A 328 27.13 3.94 35.74
C ARG A 328 27.19 2.57 36.40
N GLU A 329 27.27 2.53 37.73
CA GLU A 329 27.31 1.30 38.50
C GLU A 329 25.98 0.54 38.41
N ARG A 330 24.84 1.26 38.43
CA ARG A 330 23.51 0.67 38.20
C ARG A 330 23.43 -0.01 36.85
N PHE A 331 23.81 0.71 35.79
CA PHE A 331 23.79 0.20 34.43
C PHE A 331 24.69 -1.02 34.24
N ARG A 332 25.90 -0.97 34.82
CA ARG A 332 26.82 -2.10 34.81
C ARG A 332 26.26 -3.32 35.55
N THR A 333 25.56 -3.12 36.66
CA THR A 333 24.93 -4.22 37.40
C THR A 333 23.76 -4.82 36.62
N ALA A 334 22.90 -3.97 36.04
CA ALA A 334 21.73 -4.42 35.28
C ALA A 334 22.07 -5.19 34.00
N THR A 335 23.21 -4.86 33.39
CA THR A 335 23.69 -5.50 32.15
C THR A 335 24.64 -6.68 32.38
N ASP A 336 24.78 -7.14 33.64
CA ASP A 336 25.63 -8.28 33.97
C ASP A 336 25.00 -9.60 33.47
N PRO A 337 25.64 -10.35 32.55
CA PRO A 337 25.07 -11.60 32.02
C PRO A 337 25.01 -12.73 33.06
N TYR A 338 25.63 -12.58 34.23
CA TYR A 338 25.60 -13.54 35.33
C TYR A 338 24.61 -13.17 36.43
N ILE A 339 23.85 -12.07 36.28
CA ILE A 339 22.69 -11.78 37.11
C ILE A 339 21.76 -13.01 37.02
N ASN A 340 21.44 -13.64 38.16
CA ASN A 340 20.70 -14.92 38.27
C ASN A 340 21.46 -16.26 38.02
N GLN A 341 22.78 -16.31 37.82
CA GLN A 341 23.50 -17.59 37.60
C GLN A 341 24.06 -18.30 38.87
N ASP A 342 24.03 -17.67 40.05
CA ASP A 342 24.33 -18.38 41.31
C ASP A 342 23.10 -19.13 41.80
N SER A 343 23.12 -20.46 41.69
CA SER A 343 22.11 -21.37 42.26
C SER A 343 21.91 -21.25 43.79
N ASN A 344 22.74 -20.46 44.49
CA ASN A 344 22.60 -20.13 45.91
C ASN A 344 22.19 -18.67 46.17
N GLY A 345 22.01 -17.85 45.12
CA GLY A 345 21.49 -16.49 45.21
C GLY A 345 22.30 -15.53 46.09
N ASN A 346 23.62 -15.69 46.27
CA ASN A 346 24.37 -14.93 47.29
C ASN A 346 24.55 -13.42 47.00
N GLY A 347 23.86 -12.87 46.00
CA GLY A 347 23.84 -11.43 45.69
C GLY A 347 25.20 -10.83 45.34
N ILE A 348 26.21 -11.64 44.98
CA ILE A 348 27.55 -11.11 44.67
C ILE A 348 27.50 -10.47 43.27
N PRO A 349 27.73 -9.15 43.13
CA PRO A 349 27.82 -8.53 41.82
C PRO A 349 29.03 -9.11 41.08
N TYR A 350 28.85 -9.69 39.90
CA TYR A 350 29.98 -9.92 39.01
C TYR A 350 30.31 -8.57 38.36
N ASP A 351 31.60 -8.24 38.27
CA ASP A 351 32.04 -6.98 37.70
C ASP A 351 32.11 -7.06 36.15
N ASP A 352 31.27 -7.91 35.54
CA ASP A 352 31.37 -8.33 34.13
C ASP A 352 30.31 -7.66 33.22
N GLY A 353 29.38 -6.89 33.79
CA GLY A 353 28.42 -6.12 33.01
C GLY A 353 29.03 -4.93 32.26
N MET A 354 28.20 -4.27 31.45
CA MET A 354 28.63 -3.24 30.53
C MET A 354 29.13 -1.98 31.22
N ASP A 355 30.32 -1.54 30.85
CA ASP A 355 30.90 -0.30 31.35
C ASP A 355 30.89 0.81 30.28
N ILE A 356 30.14 1.87 30.56
CA ILE A 356 30.16 3.14 29.82
C ILE A 356 30.84 4.20 30.70
N THR A 357 32.14 4.43 30.47
CA THR A 357 32.93 5.33 31.32
C THR A 357 32.67 6.81 31.09
N ASP A 358 32.12 7.17 29.92
CA ASP A 358 31.82 8.56 29.57
C ASP A 358 30.40 8.92 30.03
N PRO A 359 30.24 9.86 30.99
CA PRO A 359 28.92 10.20 31.53
C PRO A 359 27.96 10.79 30.50
N ASP A 360 28.47 11.53 29.51
CA ASP A 360 27.64 12.12 28.45
C ASP A 360 27.08 11.02 27.54
N THR A 361 27.92 10.05 27.16
CA THR A 361 27.50 8.84 26.43
C THR A 361 26.45 8.04 27.21
N LEU A 362 26.66 7.81 28.50
CA LEU A 362 25.70 7.06 29.33
C LEU A 362 24.36 7.79 29.46
N ASN A 363 24.39 9.11 29.68
CA ASN A 363 23.18 9.92 29.74
C ASN A 363 22.42 9.91 28.42
N TYR A 364 23.10 9.99 27.27
CA TYR A 364 22.46 9.87 25.97
C TYR A 364 21.87 8.47 25.74
N LEU A 365 22.60 7.43 26.11
CA LEU A 365 22.14 6.04 25.98
C LEU A 365 20.87 5.75 26.80
N LEU A 366 20.71 6.38 27.97
CA LEU A 366 19.55 6.15 28.84
C LEU A 366 18.42 7.13 28.60
N PHE A 367 18.71 8.41 28.35
CA PHE A 367 17.73 9.50 28.32
C PHE A 367 17.76 10.35 27.05
N GLY A 368 18.56 9.97 26.05
CA GLY A 368 18.78 10.74 24.84
C GLY A 368 17.52 10.98 24.02
N ILE A 369 17.52 12.09 23.30
CA ILE A 369 16.57 12.40 22.23
C ILE A 369 17.42 12.70 20.99
N ASN A 370 17.12 12.03 19.88
CA ASN A 370 17.79 12.30 18.62
C ASN A 370 17.34 13.69 18.12
N GLN A 371 18.28 14.62 17.95
CA GLN A 371 17.96 16.02 17.66
C GLN A 371 17.44 16.24 16.23
N ASP A 372 17.79 15.35 15.30
CA ASP A 372 17.40 15.47 13.90
C ASP A 372 15.95 14.99 13.68
N THR A 373 15.55 13.94 14.40
CA THR A 373 14.21 13.33 14.27
C THR A 373 13.24 13.74 15.37
N GLY A 374 13.74 14.19 16.53
CA GLY A 374 12.93 14.45 17.72
C GLY A 374 12.49 13.18 18.47
N LEU A 375 12.91 11.99 18.03
CA LEU A 375 12.53 10.70 18.61
C LEU A 375 13.40 10.34 19.83
N GLY A 376 12.85 9.56 20.75
CA GLY A 376 13.56 9.05 21.91
C GLY A 376 14.68 8.09 21.53
N ALA A 377 15.93 8.50 21.72
CA ALA A 377 17.10 7.63 21.51
C ALA A 377 17.40 6.81 22.78
N GLY A 378 17.19 7.39 23.95
CA GLY A 378 17.50 6.74 25.22
C GLY A 378 16.66 5.50 25.47
N LEU A 379 17.28 4.46 26.05
CA LEU A 379 16.60 3.22 26.44
C LEU A 379 15.42 3.44 27.39
N LEU A 380 15.45 4.52 28.19
CA LEU A 380 14.38 4.84 29.14
C LEU A 380 13.49 5.99 28.62
N THR A 381 13.74 6.47 27.40
CA THR A 381 13.00 7.57 26.80
C THR A 381 11.79 7.03 26.04
N GLU A 382 10.64 7.64 26.30
CA GLU A 382 9.44 7.51 25.47
C GLU A 382 9.16 8.85 24.77
N THR A 383 8.80 8.78 23.49
CA THR A 383 8.31 9.93 22.72
C THR A 383 6.99 9.58 22.03
N ASP A 384 6.08 10.55 21.98
CA ASP A 384 4.86 10.41 21.18
C ASP A 384 5.18 10.59 19.70
N PHE A 385 4.79 9.62 18.89
CA PHE A 385 4.87 9.68 17.43
C PHE A 385 3.47 9.53 16.85
N ASN A 386 2.81 10.66 16.63
CA ASN A 386 1.44 10.71 16.10
C ASN A 386 0.43 9.89 16.92
N GLY A 387 0.51 9.96 18.26
CA GLY A 387 -0.36 9.20 19.16
C GLY A 387 0.12 7.79 19.50
N ILE A 388 1.29 7.38 18.99
CA ILE A 388 1.91 6.09 19.28
C ILE A 388 3.07 6.32 20.25
N PRO A 389 3.09 5.65 21.42
CA PRO A 389 4.23 5.72 22.33
C PRO A 389 5.42 4.94 21.73
N LEU A 390 6.42 5.66 21.22
CA LEU A 390 7.68 5.07 20.76
C LEU A 390 8.71 5.09 21.87
N ASN A 391 9.09 3.89 22.30
CA ASN A 391 10.11 3.67 23.32
C ASN A 391 11.49 3.50 22.66
N GLY A 392 12.50 4.23 23.17
CA GLY A 392 13.84 4.24 22.58
C GLY A 392 14.53 2.88 22.58
N VAL A 393 14.13 1.94 23.46
CA VAL A 393 14.52 0.53 23.39
C VAL A 393 14.26 -0.08 22.01
N ALA A 394 13.05 0.10 21.46
CA ALA A 394 12.71 -0.44 20.15
C ALA A 394 13.57 0.19 19.05
N LEU A 395 13.76 1.52 19.10
CA LEU A 395 14.54 2.26 18.11
C LEU A 395 16.02 1.86 18.13
N LEU A 396 16.59 1.62 19.31
CA LEU A 396 17.94 1.10 19.46
C LEU A 396 18.07 -0.29 18.82
N LEU A 397 17.13 -1.20 19.10
CA LEU A 397 17.17 -2.57 18.58
C LEU A 397 16.94 -2.63 17.07
N LEU A 398 15.97 -1.87 16.54
CA LEU A 398 15.72 -1.74 15.11
C LEU A 398 16.91 -1.12 14.37
N GLY A 399 17.53 -0.10 14.97
CA GLY A 399 18.79 0.47 14.47
C GLY A 399 19.91 -0.55 14.46
N ALA A 400 20.08 -1.30 15.55
CA ALA A 400 21.13 -2.31 15.67
C ALA A 400 20.96 -3.46 14.66
N GLN A 401 19.71 -3.83 14.36
CA GLN A 401 19.37 -4.85 13.38
C GLN A 401 19.61 -4.38 11.95
N SER A 402 19.16 -3.16 11.60
CA SER A 402 19.24 -2.62 10.24
C SER A 402 20.62 -2.07 9.88
N ASN A 403 21.25 -1.32 10.79
CA ASN A 403 22.55 -0.68 10.57
C ASN A 403 23.36 -0.60 11.87
N PRO A 404 24.02 -1.70 12.30
CA PRO A 404 24.77 -1.75 13.55
C PRO A 404 25.91 -0.71 13.62
N PHE A 405 26.49 -0.34 12.47
CA PHE A 405 27.51 0.71 12.41
C PHE A 405 26.93 2.11 12.63
N GLY A 406 25.74 2.38 12.08
CA GLY A 406 24.98 3.60 12.36
C GLY A 406 24.66 3.73 13.84
N THR A 407 24.18 2.66 14.47
CA THR A 407 23.90 2.61 15.92
C THR A 407 25.15 2.86 16.75
N MET A 408 26.30 2.29 16.39
CA MET A 408 27.56 2.58 17.09
C MET A 408 27.91 4.07 17.08
N VAL A 409 27.69 4.74 15.94
CA VAL A 409 27.95 6.17 15.78
C VAL A 409 26.95 7.00 16.58
N GLU A 410 25.67 6.70 16.46
CA GLU A 410 24.56 7.39 17.15
C GLU A 410 24.77 7.39 18.67
N TYR A 411 25.01 6.22 19.25
CA TYR A 411 25.13 6.06 20.69
C TYR A 411 26.56 6.22 21.21
N SER A 412 27.55 6.51 20.35
CA SER A 412 28.97 6.61 20.73
C SER A 412 29.52 5.36 21.44
N VAL A 413 29.03 4.17 21.05
CA VAL A 413 29.40 2.86 21.62
C VAL A 413 30.15 2.00 20.61
N ASN A 414 30.88 1.00 21.10
CA ASN A 414 31.54 0.01 20.24
C ASN A 414 30.63 -1.18 19.91
N LEU A 415 31.00 -1.99 18.91
CA LEU A 415 30.19 -3.13 18.47
C LEU A 415 29.89 -4.14 19.59
N GLY A 416 30.85 -4.39 20.48
CA GLY A 416 30.63 -5.29 21.62
C GLY A 416 29.59 -4.75 22.60
N GLN A 417 29.57 -3.43 22.80
CA GLN A 417 28.54 -2.76 23.59
C GLN A 417 27.17 -2.80 22.88
N VAL A 418 27.11 -2.64 21.55
CA VAL A 418 25.83 -2.81 20.81
C VAL A 418 25.28 -4.22 20.98
N LEU A 419 26.12 -5.26 20.90
CA LEU A 419 25.68 -6.65 21.10
C LEU A 419 25.17 -6.89 22.51
N ALA A 420 25.88 -6.41 23.54
CA ALA A 420 25.44 -6.57 24.92
C ALA A 420 24.19 -5.73 25.25
N LEU A 421 24.00 -4.57 24.60
CA LEU A 421 22.75 -3.80 24.65
C LEU A 421 21.60 -4.57 24.00
N ALA A 422 21.87 -5.21 22.86
CA ALA A 422 20.90 -6.06 22.19
C ALA A 422 20.52 -7.28 23.03
N ASP A 423 21.46 -7.88 23.76
CA ASP A 423 21.15 -8.98 24.68
C ASP A 423 20.31 -8.51 25.88
N TYR A 424 20.68 -7.39 26.52
CA TYR A 424 19.96 -6.86 27.68
C TYR A 424 18.55 -6.36 27.31
N ALA A 425 18.46 -5.41 26.38
CA ALA A 425 17.21 -4.80 25.99
C ALA A 425 16.35 -5.77 25.14
N GLY A 426 16.99 -6.56 24.28
CA GLY A 426 16.34 -7.58 23.46
C GLY A 426 15.79 -8.75 24.27
N GLY A 427 16.42 -9.10 25.40
CA GLY A 427 15.88 -10.06 26.35
C GLY A 427 14.61 -9.56 27.02
N TRP A 428 14.57 -8.30 27.46
CA TRP A 428 13.40 -7.70 28.10
C TRP A 428 12.20 -7.53 27.15
N ILE A 429 12.43 -7.12 25.91
CA ILE A 429 11.35 -6.98 24.90
C ILE A 429 10.94 -8.33 24.26
N GLY A 430 11.78 -9.38 24.39
CA GLY A 430 11.54 -10.69 23.79
C GLY A 430 11.94 -10.81 22.31
N MET A 431 12.78 -9.91 21.78
CA MET A 431 13.21 -9.92 20.38
C MET A 431 14.55 -10.63 20.16
N VAL A 432 15.42 -10.69 21.16
CA VAL A 432 16.78 -11.24 21.05
C VAL A 432 17.13 -12.05 22.29
N GLY A 433 17.78 -13.20 22.09
CA GLY A 433 18.28 -14.02 23.19
C GLY A 433 17.19 -14.80 23.93
N THR A 434 17.43 -15.09 25.20
CA THR A 434 16.42 -15.70 26.08
C THR A 434 15.61 -14.60 26.71
N MET A 435 14.27 -14.69 26.62
CA MET A 435 13.40 -13.65 27.14
C MET A 435 13.55 -13.54 28.67
N THR A 436 13.72 -12.32 29.16
CA THR A 436 13.84 -12.02 30.58
C THR A 436 12.47 -12.08 31.24
N GLU A 437 12.44 -12.57 32.48
CA GLU A 437 11.22 -12.76 33.25
C GLU A 437 11.21 -11.87 34.49
N PHE A 438 10.12 -11.15 34.71
CA PHE A 438 9.85 -10.36 35.91
C PHE A 438 9.13 -11.20 36.96
N GLU A 439 9.62 -11.19 38.20
CA GLU A 439 9.04 -11.94 39.30
C GLU A 439 7.78 -11.23 39.83
N ALA A 440 6.61 -11.78 39.52
CA ALA A 440 5.32 -11.14 39.82
C ALA A 440 5.09 -10.93 41.32
N ILE A 441 5.79 -11.67 42.18
CA ILE A 441 5.75 -11.47 43.64
C ILE A 441 6.13 -10.03 44.06
N LEU A 442 6.95 -9.33 43.27
CA LEU A 442 7.35 -7.94 43.52
C LEU A 442 6.18 -6.95 43.46
N ILE A 443 5.11 -7.32 42.77
CA ILE A 443 3.86 -6.56 42.67
C ILE A 443 2.69 -7.27 43.36
N GLY A 444 2.98 -8.31 44.16
CA GLY A 444 1.97 -9.09 44.89
C GLY A 444 1.28 -10.19 44.08
N GLY A 445 1.77 -10.52 42.88
CA GLY A 445 1.31 -11.61 42.04
C GLY A 445 2.01 -12.96 42.30
N GLU A 446 1.69 -13.97 41.49
CA GLU A 446 2.32 -15.30 41.51
C GLU A 446 3.00 -15.60 40.17
N GLY A 447 4.09 -16.38 40.17
CA GLY A 447 4.80 -16.76 38.96
C GLY A 447 5.71 -15.66 38.40
N THR A 448 5.98 -15.74 37.10
CA THR A 448 6.78 -14.75 36.37
C THR A 448 6.03 -14.19 35.17
N ILE A 449 6.37 -12.96 34.77
CA ILE A 449 5.79 -12.25 33.64
C ILE A 449 6.90 -11.82 32.69
N ASN A 450 6.76 -12.17 31.42
CA ASN A 450 7.65 -11.72 30.36
C ASN A 450 6.87 -10.83 29.36
N ALA A 451 7.56 -10.24 28.38
CA ALA A 451 6.95 -9.30 27.45
C ALA A 451 5.78 -9.91 26.64
N ASP A 452 5.89 -11.16 26.21
CA ASP A 452 4.83 -11.86 25.48
C ASP A 452 3.58 -12.05 26.35
N LEU A 453 3.76 -12.57 27.57
CA LEU A 453 2.66 -12.80 28.49
C LEU A 453 2.03 -11.49 28.93
N TRP A 454 2.83 -10.47 29.21
CA TRP A 454 2.36 -9.13 29.54
C TRP A 454 1.51 -8.57 28.38
N TRP A 455 2.03 -8.57 27.15
CA TRP A 455 1.29 -8.08 25.99
C TRP A 455 -0.05 -8.80 25.80
N GLN A 456 -0.03 -10.13 25.84
CA GLN A 456 -1.24 -10.92 25.60
C GLN A 456 -2.30 -10.76 26.71
N ILE A 457 -1.91 -10.44 27.96
CA ILE A 457 -2.86 -10.08 29.02
C ILE A 457 -3.36 -8.65 28.80
N SER A 458 -2.44 -7.71 28.67
CA SER A 458 -2.70 -6.27 28.63
C SER A 458 -3.42 -5.80 27.36
N PHE A 459 -3.34 -6.57 26.27
CA PHE A 459 -4.08 -6.30 25.04
C PHE A 459 -5.60 -6.40 25.25
N GLY A 460 -6.05 -7.44 25.96
CA GLY A 460 -7.47 -7.78 26.09
C GLY A 460 -8.09 -7.54 27.47
N SER A 461 -7.30 -7.13 28.46
CA SER A 461 -7.74 -6.90 29.84
C SER A 461 -6.88 -5.83 30.53
N VAL A 462 -7.00 -5.72 31.85
CA VAL A 462 -6.20 -4.81 32.69
C VAL A 462 -4.73 -5.26 32.66
N GLU A 463 -3.82 -4.31 32.45
CA GLU A 463 -2.39 -4.64 32.41
C GLU A 463 -1.90 -5.04 33.82
N PRO A 464 -1.10 -6.13 33.95
CA PRO A 464 -0.91 -6.80 35.22
C PRO A 464 0.08 -6.13 36.17
N LEU A 465 0.83 -5.10 35.75
CA LEU A 465 1.91 -4.51 36.55
C LEU A 465 1.48 -3.31 37.39
N GLU A 466 1.02 -2.23 36.75
CA GLU A 466 0.57 -0.98 37.34
C GLU A 466 -0.96 -0.85 37.36
N GLY A 467 -1.65 -1.68 36.58
CA GLY A 467 -3.09 -1.64 36.39
C GLY A 467 -3.53 -0.62 35.33
N GLY A 468 -4.83 -0.53 35.08
CA GLY A 468 -5.37 0.27 33.98
C GLY A 468 -5.25 -0.44 32.62
N TYR A 469 -5.35 0.32 31.54
CA TYR A 469 -5.41 -0.21 30.17
C TYR A 469 -4.36 0.46 29.28
N LEU A 470 -3.75 -0.35 28.41
CA LEU A 470 -2.78 0.16 27.43
C LEU A 470 -3.47 1.07 26.41
N SER A 471 -2.78 2.14 26.01
CA SER A 471 -3.22 3.04 24.94
C SER A 471 -3.37 2.34 23.58
N ILE A 472 -2.61 1.27 23.37
CA ILE A 472 -2.59 0.44 22.17
C ILE A 472 -3.34 -0.90 22.34
N GLY A 473 -3.99 -1.13 23.49
CA GLY A 473 -4.83 -2.31 23.75
C GLY A 473 -6.30 -2.12 23.30
N LEU A 474 -7.12 -3.16 23.44
CA LEU A 474 -8.55 -3.11 23.08
C LEU A 474 -9.34 -2.11 23.92
N ASN A 475 -9.04 -2.02 25.21
CA ASN A 475 -9.73 -1.17 26.18
C ASN A 475 -9.30 0.31 26.13
N ARG A 476 -8.91 0.80 24.94
CA ARG A 476 -8.45 2.18 24.75
C ARG A 476 -9.61 3.18 24.70
N ALA A 477 -9.35 4.41 25.11
CA ALA A 477 -10.26 5.54 24.98
C ALA A 477 -11.67 5.24 25.53
N ASP A 478 -12.71 5.39 24.70
CA ASP A 478 -14.11 5.20 25.09
C ASP A 478 -14.49 3.72 25.32
N HIS A 479 -13.59 2.78 24.99
CA HIS A 479 -13.77 1.34 25.20
C HIS A 479 -13.17 0.81 26.51
N ALA A 480 -12.83 1.69 27.46
CA ALA A 480 -12.21 1.29 28.71
C ALA A 480 -13.08 0.32 29.54
N GLY A 481 -12.70 -0.95 29.57
CA GLY A 481 -13.39 -2.02 30.28
C GLY A 481 -14.50 -2.71 29.49
N ASP A 482 -14.61 -2.43 28.19
CA ASP A 482 -15.55 -3.12 27.29
C ASP A 482 -15.08 -4.55 26.98
N ALA A 483 -13.77 -4.83 27.07
CA ALA A 483 -13.19 -6.15 26.87
C ALA A 483 -12.53 -6.69 28.15
N ASP A 484 -12.84 -7.94 28.51
CA ASP A 484 -12.10 -8.72 29.52
C ASP A 484 -11.83 -10.12 28.97
N LEU A 485 -10.78 -10.23 28.16
CA LEU A 485 -10.46 -11.43 27.42
C LEU A 485 -9.44 -12.31 28.15
N THR A 486 -9.68 -13.61 28.13
CA THR A 486 -8.69 -14.60 28.58
C THR A 486 -7.48 -14.64 27.63
N LEU A 487 -6.32 -15.05 28.14
CA LEU A 487 -5.10 -15.25 27.34
C LEU A 487 -5.33 -16.10 26.07
N GLU A 488 -6.05 -17.22 26.21
CA GLU A 488 -6.36 -18.13 25.09
C GLU A 488 -7.16 -17.41 24.00
N LYS A 489 -8.10 -16.55 24.40
CA LYS A 489 -8.92 -15.78 23.46
C LYS A 489 -8.14 -14.67 22.75
N VAL A 490 -7.25 -13.98 23.47
CA VAL A 490 -6.34 -12.99 22.84
C VAL A 490 -5.45 -13.66 21.81
N ARG A 491 -4.89 -14.82 22.15
CA ARG A 491 -4.07 -15.60 21.20
C ARG A 491 -4.86 -16.07 19.99
N GLU A 492 -6.11 -16.51 20.16
CA GLU A 492 -6.99 -16.87 19.05
C GLU A 492 -7.26 -15.68 18.11
N ILE A 493 -7.50 -14.49 18.67
CA ILE A 493 -7.76 -13.27 17.89
C ILE A 493 -6.51 -12.81 17.14
N LEU A 494 -5.35 -12.83 17.79
CA LEU A 494 -4.12 -12.28 17.20
C LEU A 494 -3.39 -13.29 16.32
N TYR A 495 -3.16 -14.53 16.78
CA TYR A 495 -2.16 -15.43 16.20
C TYR A 495 -2.69 -16.80 15.76
N ASP A 496 -3.46 -17.46 16.60
CA ASP A 496 -3.67 -18.91 16.52
C ASP A 496 -5.03 -19.30 15.89
N GLY A 497 -5.97 -18.35 15.78
CA GLY A 497 -7.33 -18.61 15.31
C GLY A 497 -7.48 -18.63 13.79
N PRO A 498 -8.60 -19.16 13.27
CA PRO A 498 -8.91 -19.14 11.84
C PRO A 498 -9.12 -17.72 11.28
N PHE A 499 -9.35 -16.76 12.16
CA PHE A 499 -9.54 -15.34 11.86
C PHE A 499 -8.41 -14.47 12.45
N ALA A 500 -7.23 -15.06 12.69
CA ALA A 500 -6.10 -14.36 13.29
C ALA A 500 -5.74 -13.07 12.54
N LEU A 501 -5.61 -11.97 13.28
CA LEU A 501 -5.35 -10.64 12.71
C LEU A 501 -3.88 -10.40 12.34
N THR A 502 -2.94 -11.23 12.79
CA THR A 502 -1.57 -11.25 12.25
C THR A 502 -1.43 -12.17 11.03
N GLY A 503 -2.53 -12.69 10.50
CA GLY A 503 -2.56 -13.52 9.28
C GLY A 503 -3.31 -12.85 8.13
N ASP A 504 -3.53 -13.62 7.05
CA ASP A 504 -4.18 -13.14 5.82
C ASP A 504 -5.62 -12.64 6.03
N PHE A 505 -6.26 -13.03 7.15
CA PHE A 505 -7.61 -12.58 7.49
C PHE A 505 -7.68 -11.08 7.78
N ALA A 506 -6.57 -10.42 8.12
CA ALA A 506 -6.51 -8.98 8.39
C ALA A 506 -7.10 -8.14 7.23
N THR A 507 -6.75 -8.48 5.98
CA THR A 507 -7.26 -7.79 4.79
C THR A 507 -8.77 -8.05 4.60
N VAL A 508 -9.25 -9.25 4.92
CA VAL A 508 -10.68 -9.58 4.89
C VAL A 508 -11.44 -8.81 5.96
N PHE A 509 -10.87 -8.68 7.16
CA PHE A 509 -11.44 -7.86 8.23
C PHE A 509 -11.56 -6.40 7.78
N MET A 510 -10.53 -5.85 7.14
CA MET A 510 -10.58 -4.49 6.58
C MET A 510 -11.61 -4.34 5.47
N TYR A 511 -11.76 -5.33 4.58
CA TYR A 511 -12.86 -5.30 3.62
C TYR A 511 -14.21 -5.19 4.34
N GLY A 512 -14.40 -5.95 5.42
CA GLY A 512 -15.58 -5.88 6.28
C GLY A 512 -15.83 -4.47 6.84
N GLU A 513 -14.80 -3.87 7.45
CA GLU A 513 -14.89 -2.53 8.02
C GLU A 513 -15.16 -1.44 6.98
N LEU A 514 -14.54 -1.53 5.81
CA LEU A 514 -14.65 -0.51 4.76
C LEU A 514 -15.92 -0.64 3.92
N SER A 515 -16.38 -1.87 3.65
CA SER A 515 -17.60 -2.12 2.88
C SER A 515 -18.88 -2.13 3.72
N GLY A 516 -18.75 -2.40 5.03
CA GLY A 516 -19.88 -2.69 5.91
C GLY A 516 -20.52 -4.06 5.64
N LYS A 517 -19.85 -4.94 4.89
CA LYS A 517 -20.35 -6.25 4.46
C LYS A 517 -19.28 -7.33 4.55
N THR A 518 -19.70 -8.58 4.75
CA THR A 518 -18.81 -9.72 4.53
C THR A 518 -18.44 -9.87 3.05
N LEU A 519 -17.38 -10.61 2.77
CA LEU A 519 -17.22 -11.20 1.43
C LEU A 519 -18.46 -12.05 1.08
N PRO A 520 -18.79 -12.20 -0.21
CA PRO A 520 -19.84 -13.12 -0.65
C PRO A 520 -19.53 -14.53 -0.19
N THR A 521 -20.45 -15.16 0.56
CA THR A 521 -20.23 -16.50 1.12
C THR A 521 -21.30 -17.50 0.68
N GLY A 522 -20.90 -18.77 0.61
CA GLY A 522 -21.78 -19.91 0.43
C GLY A 522 -22.59 -20.21 1.69
N ALA A 523 -23.47 -21.21 1.61
CA ALA A 523 -24.28 -21.65 2.75
C ALA A 523 -23.46 -22.24 3.92
N ASP A 524 -22.19 -22.57 3.66
CA ASP A 524 -21.18 -23.03 4.61
C ASP A 524 -20.35 -21.90 5.23
N GLY A 525 -20.56 -20.65 4.81
CA GLY A 525 -19.81 -19.48 5.29
C GLY A 525 -18.43 -19.32 4.65
N ILE A 526 -18.10 -20.12 3.62
CA ILE A 526 -16.85 -20.01 2.88
C ILE A 526 -17.04 -18.97 1.76
N PRO A 527 -16.06 -18.08 1.49
CA PRO A 527 -16.14 -17.15 0.36
C PRO A 527 -16.36 -17.86 -0.97
N VAL A 528 -17.39 -17.44 -1.72
CA VAL A 528 -17.71 -17.95 -3.07
C VAL A 528 -18.24 -16.82 -3.95
N SER A 529 -17.90 -16.87 -5.23
CA SER A 529 -18.38 -15.90 -6.22
C SER A 529 -19.91 -15.83 -6.29
N GLY A 530 -20.45 -14.61 -6.22
CA GLY A 530 -21.91 -14.36 -6.24
C GLY A 530 -22.67 -14.91 -5.03
N GLY A 531 -21.97 -15.25 -3.94
CA GLY A 531 -22.56 -15.69 -2.67
C GLY A 531 -23.38 -14.61 -1.96
N ALA A 532 -23.96 -14.96 -0.80
CA ALA A 532 -24.70 -14.00 0.01
C ALA A 532 -23.75 -13.16 0.88
N GLN A 533 -24.03 -11.87 1.00
CA GLN A 533 -23.34 -10.97 1.92
C GLN A 533 -24.20 -10.67 3.14
N VAL A 534 -23.56 -10.55 4.30
CA VAL A 534 -24.19 -10.17 5.57
C VAL A 534 -23.61 -8.84 6.04
N ASP A 535 -24.38 -8.08 6.82
CA ASP A 535 -23.91 -6.84 7.44
C ASP A 535 -22.71 -7.10 8.35
N TRP A 536 -21.66 -6.30 8.18
CA TRP A 536 -20.50 -6.29 9.05
C TRP A 536 -20.79 -5.43 10.30
N ASN A 537 -21.05 -6.09 11.42
CA ASN A 537 -21.47 -5.45 12.66
C ASN A 537 -20.92 -6.19 13.90
N ASP A 538 -21.16 -5.62 15.08
CA ASP A 538 -20.62 -6.12 16.34
C ASP A 538 -21.15 -7.52 16.66
N GLU A 539 -22.41 -7.83 16.34
CA GLU A 539 -22.97 -9.17 16.54
C GLU A 539 -22.28 -10.24 15.67
N LEU A 540 -21.94 -9.91 14.43
CA LEU A 540 -21.21 -10.81 13.55
C LEU A 540 -19.81 -11.08 14.12
N ILE A 541 -19.07 -10.03 14.49
CA ILE A 541 -17.70 -10.16 14.99
C ILE A 541 -17.65 -10.87 16.35
N ALA A 542 -18.60 -10.56 17.25
CA ALA A 542 -18.82 -11.31 18.48
C ALA A 542 -19.02 -12.80 18.20
N GLY A 543 -19.84 -13.14 17.20
CA GLY A 543 -20.06 -14.51 16.76
C GLY A 543 -18.82 -15.20 16.16
N MET A 544 -18.02 -14.48 15.39
CA MET A 544 -16.81 -15.00 14.74
C MET A 544 -15.73 -15.41 15.75
N TYR A 545 -15.49 -14.56 16.76
CA TYR A 545 -14.47 -14.82 17.79
C TYR A 545 -15.03 -15.46 19.06
N GLY A 546 -16.35 -15.59 19.20
CA GLY A 546 -16.99 -16.09 20.41
C GLY A 546 -16.74 -15.18 21.62
N ILE A 547 -16.80 -13.86 21.42
CA ILE A 547 -16.69 -12.82 22.45
C ILE A 547 -18.03 -12.09 22.60
N ASP A 548 -18.18 -11.19 23.58
CA ASP A 548 -19.37 -10.35 23.69
C ASP A 548 -19.34 -9.17 22.69
N THR A 549 -20.47 -8.48 22.58
CA THR A 549 -20.67 -7.40 21.62
C THR A 549 -19.83 -6.15 21.92
N GLU A 550 -19.59 -5.88 23.19
CA GLU A 550 -18.79 -4.77 23.69
C GLU A 550 -17.31 -4.98 23.33
N ALA A 551 -16.77 -6.18 23.61
CA ALA A 551 -15.43 -6.57 23.19
C ALA A 551 -15.27 -6.61 21.67
N ALA A 552 -16.30 -7.04 20.94
CA ALA A 552 -16.32 -6.99 19.47
C ALA A 552 -16.28 -5.56 18.95
N SER A 553 -17.06 -4.64 19.53
CA SER A 553 -17.00 -3.21 19.19
C SER A 553 -15.61 -2.63 19.47
N ALA A 554 -15.00 -2.98 20.61
CA ALA A 554 -13.65 -2.55 20.95
C ALA A 554 -12.62 -3.08 19.95
N LEU A 555 -12.72 -4.35 19.53
CA LEU A 555 -11.85 -4.95 18.51
C LEU A 555 -11.97 -4.25 17.16
N ARG A 556 -13.20 -3.95 16.72
CA ARG A 556 -13.44 -3.23 15.47
C ARG A 556 -12.86 -1.82 15.49
N SER A 557 -13.08 -1.08 16.58
CA SER A 557 -12.48 0.26 16.76
C SER A 557 -10.95 0.19 16.85
N TRP A 558 -10.40 -0.86 17.48
CA TRP A 558 -8.96 -1.08 17.52
C TRP A 558 -8.39 -1.31 16.12
N VAL A 559 -8.99 -2.18 15.29
CA VAL A 559 -8.51 -2.40 13.92
C VAL A 559 -8.68 -1.14 13.05
N LYS A 560 -9.86 -0.54 13.04
CA LYS A 560 -10.18 0.56 12.13
C LYS A 560 -9.59 1.90 12.59
N ASP A 561 -9.85 2.32 13.82
CA ASP A 561 -9.57 3.69 14.26
C ASP A 561 -8.18 3.84 14.89
N LEU A 562 -7.57 2.76 15.40
CA LEU A 562 -6.19 2.79 15.87
C LEU A 562 -5.24 2.24 14.80
N MET A 563 -5.36 0.97 14.46
CA MET A 563 -4.36 0.31 13.62
C MET A 563 -4.35 0.91 12.22
N PHE A 564 -5.51 0.95 11.56
CA PHE A 564 -5.60 1.45 10.20
C PHE A 564 -5.46 2.97 10.11
N ASP A 565 -6.20 3.74 10.90
CA ASP A 565 -6.18 5.21 10.77
C ASP A 565 -4.91 5.87 11.31
N GLN A 566 -4.30 5.34 12.38
CA GLN A 566 -3.17 5.99 13.07
C GLN A 566 -1.86 5.21 12.90
N VAL A 567 -1.83 3.92 13.28
CA VAL A 567 -0.59 3.17 13.44
C VAL A 567 0.09 2.86 12.11
N ILE A 568 -0.62 2.28 11.15
CA ILE A 568 -0.01 1.84 9.88
C ILE A 568 0.51 3.03 9.09
N GLY A 569 -0.23 4.14 9.05
CA GLY A 569 0.20 5.34 8.33
C GLY A 569 1.53 5.87 8.88
N ALA A 570 1.68 5.89 10.21
CA ALA A 570 2.91 6.28 10.88
C ALA A 570 4.04 5.28 10.62
N LEU A 571 3.75 3.97 10.63
CA LEU A 571 4.71 2.91 10.33
C LEU A 571 5.22 2.97 8.89
N LEU A 572 4.36 3.24 7.92
CA LEU A 572 4.76 3.39 6.51
C LEU A 572 5.75 4.53 6.32
N VAL A 573 5.53 5.65 6.99
CA VAL A 573 6.47 6.79 7.01
C VAL A 573 7.77 6.38 7.71
N PHE A 574 7.68 5.73 8.86
CA PHE A 574 8.85 5.36 9.66
C PHE A 574 9.75 4.32 8.97
N GLN A 575 9.16 3.29 8.36
CA GLN A 575 9.89 2.14 7.83
C GLN A 575 10.27 2.30 6.35
N TYR A 576 9.42 2.94 5.55
CA TYR A 576 9.56 3.01 4.09
C TYR A 576 9.57 4.44 3.56
N GLU A 577 9.61 5.46 4.43
CA GLU A 577 9.54 6.89 4.06
C GLU A 577 8.32 7.22 3.17
N THR A 578 7.27 6.42 3.30
CA THR A 578 6.08 6.48 2.45
C THR A 578 5.01 7.35 3.08
N SER A 579 4.54 8.36 2.34
CA SER A 579 3.56 9.33 2.82
C SER A 579 2.32 9.43 1.91
N PRO A 580 1.23 10.10 2.35
CA PRO A 580 0.05 10.36 1.51
C PRO A 580 0.35 11.16 0.23
N TYR A 581 1.47 11.88 0.20
CA TYR A 581 1.94 12.63 -0.97
C TYR A 581 3.34 12.16 -1.35
N THR A 582 3.64 12.15 -2.64
CA THR A 582 4.98 11.79 -3.12
C THR A 582 5.45 12.75 -4.19
N THR A 583 6.73 13.05 -4.17
CA THR A 583 7.42 13.88 -5.14
C THR A 583 8.33 12.99 -5.98
N GLN A 584 8.07 12.94 -7.27
CA GLN A 584 8.90 12.21 -8.22
C GLN A 584 8.76 12.81 -9.61
N SER A 585 9.70 12.45 -10.50
CA SER A 585 9.63 12.86 -11.90
C SER A 585 8.37 12.35 -12.61
N LEU A 586 7.92 13.06 -13.64
CA LEU A 586 6.83 12.59 -14.50
C LEU A 586 7.15 11.23 -15.16
N ASN A 587 8.41 10.99 -15.53
CA ASN A 587 8.87 9.71 -16.06
C ASN A 587 8.67 8.56 -15.06
N ASN A 588 8.93 8.77 -13.77
CA ASN A 588 8.66 7.78 -12.74
C ASN A 588 7.16 7.48 -12.66
N TRP A 589 6.29 8.49 -12.69
CA TRP A 589 4.84 8.26 -12.70
C TRP A 589 4.35 7.47 -13.92
N LEU A 590 4.83 7.83 -15.12
CA LEU A 590 4.38 7.22 -16.37
C LEU A 590 4.96 5.82 -16.56
N TYR A 591 6.29 5.70 -16.52
CA TYR A 591 7.01 4.48 -16.93
C TYR A 591 7.53 3.66 -15.74
N GLY A 592 7.23 4.13 -14.54
CA GLY A 592 7.23 3.36 -13.33
C GLY A 592 8.30 3.73 -12.32
N TRP A 593 7.96 3.46 -11.08
CA TRP A 593 8.81 3.64 -9.91
C TRP A 593 8.72 2.38 -9.05
N ARG A 594 9.77 2.16 -8.25
CA ARG A 594 9.81 1.06 -7.30
C ARG A 594 9.28 1.53 -5.95
N ASP A 595 8.23 0.88 -5.49
CA ASP A 595 7.67 1.06 -4.18
C ASP A 595 8.14 -0.04 -3.22
N ILE A 596 8.80 0.37 -2.15
CA ILE A 596 9.46 -0.55 -1.21
C ILE A 596 8.44 -1.29 -0.34
N ALA A 597 7.35 -0.63 0.06
CA ALA A 597 6.31 -1.27 0.86
C ALA A 597 5.56 -2.35 0.04
N VAL A 598 5.35 -2.09 -1.25
CA VAL A 598 4.81 -3.10 -2.17
C VAL A 598 5.82 -4.25 -2.37
N ALA A 599 7.11 -3.96 -2.56
CA ALA A 599 8.14 -5.00 -2.70
C ALA A 599 8.18 -5.96 -1.49
N ASP A 600 8.14 -5.41 -0.27
CA ASP A 600 8.15 -6.16 0.99
C ASP A 600 6.87 -7.00 1.18
N THR A 601 5.72 -6.48 0.73
CA THR A 601 4.46 -7.23 0.75
C THR A 601 4.49 -8.41 -0.23
N LEU A 602 5.16 -8.27 -1.37
CA LEU A 602 5.22 -9.29 -2.42
C LEU A 602 6.33 -10.33 -2.18
N GLY A 603 7.38 -9.99 -1.42
CA GLY A 603 8.50 -10.90 -1.18
C GLY A 603 9.75 -10.20 -0.66
N ASP A 604 10.90 -10.51 -1.27
CA ASP A 604 12.20 -9.98 -0.84
C ASP A 604 12.38 -8.53 -1.32
N ILE A 605 12.54 -7.60 -0.38
CA ILE A 605 12.81 -6.18 -0.62
C ILE A 605 14.11 -5.92 -1.41
N ASP A 606 15.05 -6.87 -1.43
CA ASP A 606 16.29 -6.77 -2.22
C ASP A 606 16.11 -7.31 -3.65
N ASP A 607 14.98 -7.95 -3.96
CA ASP A 607 14.66 -8.39 -5.32
C ASP A 607 14.16 -7.20 -6.16
N MET A 608 15.02 -6.75 -7.07
CA MET A 608 14.74 -5.63 -7.97
C MET A 608 13.63 -5.91 -9.00
N THR A 609 13.11 -7.14 -9.10
CA THR A 609 11.95 -7.45 -9.94
C THR A 609 10.62 -7.17 -9.24
N LEU A 610 10.61 -6.95 -7.92
CA LEU A 610 9.42 -6.71 -7.12
C LEU A 610 9.20 -5.22 -6.83
N GLY A 611 7.92 -4.87 -6.65
CA GLY A 611 7.48 -3.54 -6.17
C GLY A 611 7.34 -2.46 -7.23
N TRP A 612 7.36 -2.78 -8.52
CA TRP A 612 7.22 -1.77 -9.58
C TRP A 612 5.76 -1.46 -9.91
N VAL A 613 5.45 -0.18 -10.08
CA VAL A 613 4.13 0.33 -10.50
C VAL A 613 4.31 1.35 -11.59
N SER A 614 3.45 1.37 -12.61
CA SER A 614 3.47 2.35 -13.71
C SER A 614 2.06 2.67 -14.24
N LEU A 615 1.88 3.84 -14.85
CA LEU A 615 0.63 4.23 -15.51
C LEU A 615 0.61 3.87 -17.01
N GLU A 616 1.79 3.81 -17.61
CA GLU A 616 2.04 3.37 -18.98
C GLU A 616 3.04 2.21 -18.95
N THR A 617 2.97 1.33 -19.96
CA THR A 617 3.83 0.16 -20.06
C THR A 617 4.88 0.40 -21.14
N ASN A 618 6.11 0.73 -20.72
CA ASN A 618 7.29 0.76 -21.59
C ASN A 618 7.97 -0.63 -21.59
N MET A 619 8.97 -0.89 -22.43
CA MET A 619 9.72 -2.17 -22.41
C MET A 619 10.42 -2.46 -21.07
N THR A 620 10.88 -1.41 -20.39
CA THR A 620 11.55 -1.50 -19.09
C THR A 620 11.11 -0.37 -18.19
N TYR A 621 11.08 -0.59 -16.88
CA TYR A 621 10.78 0.47 -15.93
C TYR A 621 11.84 1.57 -15.98
N TYR A 622 11.42 2.83 -15.83
CA TYR A 622 12.34 3.96 -15.87
C TYR A 622 13.33 3.91 -14.70
N GLY A 623 14.62 4.16 -14.98
CA GLY A 623 15.68 4.17 -13.96
C GLY A 623 16.02 2.81 -13.34
N SER A 624 15.46 1.71 -13.85
CA SER A 624 15.58 0.35 -13.27
C SER A 624 16.86 -0.42 -13.64
N ASP A 625 17.74 0.15 -14.46
CA ASP A 625 18.87 -0.55 -15.08
C ASP A 625 18.46 -1.80 -15.92
N GLY A 626 17.24 -1.79 -16.48
CA GLY A 626 16.77 -2.77 -17.46
C GLY A 626 15.84 -3.85 -16.92
N VAL A 627 15.17 -3.61 -15.80
CA VAL A 627 14.09 -4.49 -15.32
C VAL A 627 12.93 -4.38 -16.32
N SER A 628 12.56 -5.52 -16.90
CA SER A 628 11.43 -5.61 -17.82
C SER A 628 10.12 -5.32 -17.10
N THR A 629 9.18 -4.69 -17.81
CA THR A 629 7.79 -4.51 -17.34
C THR A 629 6.94 -5.78 -17.43
N GLY A 630 7.56 -6.90 -17.83
CA GLY A 630 6.94 -8.22 -17.85
C GLY A 630 6.40 -8.58 -19.22
N ASP A 631 5.17 -9.08 -19.22
CA ASP A 631 4.54 -9.75 -20.35
C ASP A 631 3.90 -8.75 -21.32
N TYR A 632 3.99 -9.04 -22.62
CA TYR A 632 3.44 -8.16 -23.66
C TYR A 632 1.98 -8.46 -23.92
N SER A 633 1.22 -7.44 -24.34
CA SER A 633 -0.16 -7.64 -24.75
C SER A 633 -0.21 -8.44 -26.04
N VAL A 634 -1.11 -9.42 -26.09
CA VAL A 634 -1.42 -10.20 -27.30
C VAL A 634 -2.83 -9.86 -27.73
N TYR A 635 -3.00 -9.60 -29.02
CA TYR A 635 -4.29 -9.30 -29.62
C TYR A 635 -4.60 -10.31 -30.70
N LYS A 636 -5.88 -10.70 -30.77
CA LYS A 636 -6.46 -11.41 -31.89
C LYS A 636 -7.48 -10.50 -32.57
N MET A 637 -7.40 -10.34 -33.88
CA MET A 637 -8.30 -9.48 -34.66
C MET A 637 -8.72 -10.15 -35.97
N SER A 638 -9.81 -9.65 -36.56
CA SER A 638 -10.25 -10.02 -37.91
C SER A 638 -9.41 -9.28 -38.95
N THR A 639 -9.03 -9.98 -40.01
CA THR A 639 -8.34 -9.41 -41.18
C THR A 639 -9.33 -8.96 -42.26
N GLY A 640 -10.62 -9.30 -42.11
CA GLY A 640 -11.67 -9.03 -43.09
C GLY A 640 -11.70 -9.93 -44.33
N SER A 641 -10.75 -10.87 -44.46
CA SER A 641 -10.78 -11.93 -45.48
C SER A 641 -11.64 -13.14 -45.08
N GLY A 642 -12.13 -13.15 -43.84
CA GLY A 642 -12.97 -14.20 -43.27
C GLY A 642 -14.47 -14.09 -43.60
N PRO A 643 -15.33 -14.91 -42.96
CA PRO A 643 -16.77 -14.98 -43.24
C PRO A 643 -17.53 -13.68 -43.00
N ASP A 644 -17.02 -12.83 -42.11
CA ASP A 644 -17.63 -11.55 -41.72
C ASP A 644 -17.23 -10.41 -42.67
N GLY A 645 -16.27 -10.65 -43.58
CA GLY A 645 -15.91 -9.73 -44.64
C GLY A 645 -15.32 -8.40 -44.18
N LEU A 646 -15.32 -7.43 -45.09
CA LEU A 646 -14.69 -6.11 -44.95
C LEU A 646 -15.25 -5.26 -43.80
N ASP A 647 -16.48 -5.52 -43.36
CA ASP A 647 -17.15 -4.79 -42.29
C ASP A 647 -16.50 -5.03 -40.92
N SER A 648 -15.63 -6.04 -40.81
CA SER A 648 -14.94 -6.45 -39.58
C SER A 648 -13.41 -6.26 -39.59
N VAL A 649 -12.85 -5.63 -40.64
CA VAL A 649 -11.39 -5.47 -40.77
C VAL A 649 -10.83 -4.75 -39.55
N GLU A 650 -9.76 -5.30 -38.98
CA GLU A 650 -9.11 -4.81 -37.75
C GLU A 650 -9.99 -4.82 -36.49
N HIS A 651 -11.19 -5.41 -36.54
CA HIS A 651 -12.03 -5.54 -35.34
C HIS A 651 -11.42 -6.56 -34.40
N ARG A 652 -11.34 -6.19 -33.13
CA ARG A 652 -10.78 -7.06 -32.08
C ARG A 652 -11.69 -8.26 -31.86
N ILE A 653 -11.09 -9.43 -31.69
CA ILE A 653 -11.74 -10.69 -31.34
C ILE A 653 -11.45 -11.01 -29.87
N ALA A 654 -10.18 -10.96 -29.47
CA ALA A 654 -9.72 -11.27 -28.13
C ALA A 654 -8.41 -10.55 -27.77
N GLN A 655 -8.11 -10.48 -26.47
CA GLN A 655 -6.85 -9.98 -25.90
C GLN A 655 -6.35 -10.95 -24.83
N GLY A 656 -5.03 -11.08 -24.70
CA GLY A 656 -4.35 -11.82 -23.65
C GLY A 656 -2.92 -11.31 -23.48
N TYR A 657 -2.02 -12.16 -22.98
CA TYR A 657 -0.62 -11.82 -22.74
C TYR A 657 0.33 -12.88 -23.29
N ILE A 658 1.55 -12.48 -23.63
CA ILE A 658 2.66 -13.39 -23.95
C ILE A 658 3.77 -13.22 -22.93
N SER A 659 4.19 -14.34 -22.35
CA SER A 659 5.23 -14.33 -21.34
C SER A 659 6.57 -13.88 -21.92
N GLY A 660 7.16 -12.83 -21.34
CA GLY A 660 8.50 -12.37 -21.76
C GLY A 660 9.60 -13.41 -21.48
N GLU A 661 9.40 -14.27 -20.49
CA GLU A 661 10.36 -15.32 -20.10
C GLU A 661 10.18 -16.62 -20.88
N THR A 662 8.94 -17.08 -21.04
CA THR A 662 8.64 -18.41 -21.60
C THR A 662 8.18 -18.37 -23.06
N GLY A 663 7.69 -17.21 -23.53
CA GLY A 663 7.06 -17.05 -24.83
C GLY A 663 5.68 -17.70 -24.96
N GLU A 664 5.09 -18.16 -23.85
CA GLU A 664 3.76 -18.78 -23.84
C GLU A 664 2.66 -17.71 -23.80
N ILE A 665 1.63 -17.90 -24.63
CA ILE A 665 0.43 -17.05 -24.65
C ILE A 665 -0.57 -17.58 -23.61
N TYR A 666 -1.11 -16.68 -22.78
CA TYR A 666 -2.09 -17.01 -21.75
C TYR A 666 -3.18 -15.93 -21.63
N ASP A 667 -4.26 -16.26 -20.90
CA ASP A 667 -5.40 -15.38 -20.61
C ASP A 667 -6.08 -14.70 -21.82
N MET A 668 -6.02 -15.33 -23.00
CA MET A 668 -6.77 -14.90 -24.17
C MET A 668 -8.28 -14.93 -23.91
N SER A 669 -8.92 -13.76 -24.01
CA SER A 669 -10.32 -13.53 -23.67
C SER A 669 -10.98 -12.53 -24.62
N GLU A 670 -12.29 -12.70 -24.86
CA GLU A 670 -13.14 -11.75 -25.60
C GLU A 670 -13.50 -10.49 -24.77
N TYR A 671 -13.15 -10.51 -23.49
CA TYR A 671 -13.36 -9.43 -22.54
C TYR A 671 -12.05 -8.69 -22.26
N LEU A 672 -12.15 -7.45 -21.76
CA LEU A 672 -11.02 -6.76 -21.14
C LEU A 672 -10.37 -7.72 -20.11
N PRO A 673 -9.05 -7.97 -20.14
CA PRO A 673 -8.43 -9.01 -19.30
C PRO A 673 -8.76 -8.87 -17.80
N TRP A 674 -8.71 -7.65 -17.28
CA TRP A 674 -9.05 -7.31 -15.89
C TRP A 674 -10.55 -7.32 -15.55
N ARG A 675 -11.42 -7.53 -16.56
CA ARG A 675 -12.88 -7.68 -16.45
C ARG A 675 -13.37 -9.03 -16.97
N ALA A 676 -12.46 -9.96 -17.27
CA ALA A 676 -12.83 -11.28 -17.76
C ALA A 676 -13.59 -12.06 -16.67
N PRO A 677 -14.40 -13.07 -17.03
CA PRO A 677 -15.11 -13.90 -16.06
C PRO A 677 -14.20 -14.53 -14.99
N ALA A 678 -12.94 -14.82 -15.32
CA ALA A 678 -11.96 -15.29 -14.35
C ALA A 678 -11.60 -14.22 -13.30
N ALA A 679 -11.45 -12.96 -13.70
CA ALA A 679 -11.19 -11.84 -12.78
C ALA A 679 -12.37 -11.61 -11.83
N GLU A 680 -13.60 -11.72 -12.33
CA GLU A 680 -14.81 -11.71 -11.48
C GLU A 680 -14.79 -12.87 -10.47
N GLU A 681 -14.43 -14.08 -10.89
CA GLU A 681 -14.36 -15.23 -9.97
C GLU A 681 -13.30 -15.02 -8.87
N TYR A 682 -12.11 -14.54 -9.21
CA TYR A 682 -11.03 -14.26 -8.24
C TYR A 682 -11.41 -13.19 -7.20
N THR A 683 -12.31 -12.28 -7.57
CA THR A 683 -12.80 -11.19 -6.72
C THR A 683 -14.18 -11.45 -6.14
N TYR A 684 -14.62 -12.72 -6.15
CA TYR A 684 -15.90 -13.17 -5.60
C TYR A 684 -17.15 -12.53 -6.26
N GLY A 685 -17.03 -12.05 -7.50
CA GLY A 685 -18.10 -11.45 -8.28
C GLY A 685 -18.37 -9.98 -7.92
N LEU A 686 -17.43 -9.31 -7.26
CA LEU A 686 -17.59 -7.94 -6.75
C LEU A 686 -17.12 -6.86 -7.74
N LEU A 687 -16.38 -7.20 -8.79
CA LEU A 687 -15.82 -6.18 -9.69
C LEU A 687 -16.91 -5.38 -10.39
N THR A 688 -17.95 -6.04 -10.93
CA THR A 688 -19.04 -5.36 -11.63
C THR A 688 -19.75 -4.34 -10.75
N ASP A 689 -19.98 -4.67 -9.48
CA ASP A 689 -20.64 -3.77 -8.52
C ASP A 689 -19.76 -2.57 -8.16
N HIS A 690 -18.45 -2.77 -8.09
CA HIS A 690 -17.49 -1.71 -7.74
C HIS A 690 -17.13 -0.81 -8.92
N VAL A 691 -17.01 -1.37 -10.13
CA VAL A 691 -16.57 -0.63 -11.31
C VAL A 691 -17.66 0.28 -11.86
N GLY A 692 -18.93 -0.14 -11.78
CA GLY A 692 -20.09 0.66 -12.20
C GLY A 692 -20.44 0.59 -13.70
N ASN A 693 -19.59 -0.02 -14.54
CA ASN A 693 -19.86 -0.25 -15.97
C ASN A 693 -19.96 -1.75 -16.27
N ALA A 694 -21.05 -2.15 -16.95
CA ALA A 694 -21.32 -3.53 -17.37
C ALA A 694 -20.70 -3.90 -18.73
N ASP A 695 -20.23 -2.95 -19.54
CA ASP A 695 -19.56 -3.27 -20.80
C ASP A 695 -18.12 -3.70 -20.54
N THR A 696 -17.89 -4.98 -20.76
CA THR A 696 -16.60 -5.66 -20.54
C THR A 696 -16.04 -6.22 -21.84
N THR A 697 -16.82 -6.17 -22.92
CA THR A 697 -16.54 -6.88 -24.17
C THR A 697 -15.59 -6.09 -25.06
N LEU A 698 -14.47 -6.70 -25.43
CA LEU A 698 -13.52 -6.16 -26.41
C LEU A 698 -13.91 -6.55 -27.83
N THR A 699 -14.68 -7.61 -28.01
CA THR A 699 -15.07 -8.09 -29.33
C THR A 699 -15.81 -7.01 -30.11
N GLY A 700 -15.38 -6.78 -31.35
CA GLY A 700 -15.95 -5.76 -32.23
C GLY A 700 -15.47 -4.34 -31.95
N THR A 701 -14.52 -4.12 -31.02
CA THR A 701 -13.87 -2.80 -30.94
C THR A 701 -13.05 -2.57 -32.20
N ILE A 702 -13.22 -1.41 -32.83
CA ILE A 702 -12.50 -1.07 -34.07
C ILE A 702 -11.00 -0.84 -33.81
N GLY A 703 -10.18 -1.13 -34.82
CA GLY A 703 -8.81 -0.63 -34.94
C GLY A 703 -8.81 0.73 -35.61
N SER A 704 -8.66 0.75 -36.94
CA SER A 704 -8.63 1.99 -37.75
C SER A 704 -9.85 2.18 -38.65
N ILE A 705 -10.74 1.18 -38.73
CA ILE A 705 -11.89 1.13 -39.64
C ILE A 705 -13.18 0.93 -38.84
N GLY A 706 -14.14 1.84 -39.01
CA GLY A 706 -15.46 1.78 -38.40
C GLY A 706 -16.52 2.38 -39.32
N ASP A 707 -17.75 1.87 -39.26
CA ASP A 707 -18.84 2.35 -40.12
C ASP A 707 -19.10 3.84 -39.88
N ALA A 708 -19.00 4.67 -40.93
CA ALA A 708 -19.21 6.11 -40.83
C ALA A 708 -20.67 6.52 -40.60
N ASP A 709 -21.62 5.67 -41.00
CA ASP A 709 -23.06 5.94 -40.90
C ASP A 709 -23.69 5.32 -39.64
N GLU A 710 -22.99 4.39 -38.97
CA GLU A 710 -23.46 3.68 -37.77
C GLU A 710 -22.55 3.86 -36.53
N SER A 711 -23.09 3.59 -35.35
CA SER A 711 -22.30 3.59 -34.11
C SER A 711 -21.39 2.37 -34.09
N PHE A 712 -20.14 2.55 -33.61
CA PHE A 712 -19.18 1.46 -33.45
C PHE A 712 -18.48 1.55 -32.09
N LYS A 713 -17.98 0.40 -31.63
CA LYS A 713 -17.31 0.28 -30.33
C LYS A 713 -15.83 0.61 -30.44
N VAL A 714 -15.29 1.35 -29.47
CA VAL A 714 -13.87 1.71 -29.38
C VAL A 714 -13.29 1.22 -28.06
N ASN A 715 -12.07 0.68 -28.11
CA ASN A 715 -11.29 0.38 -26.92
C ASN A 715 -10.49 1.63 -26.50
N LEU A 716 -10.77 2.15 -25.31
CA LEU A 716 -10.10 3.32 -24.76
C LEU A 716 -8.85 2.89 -23.98
N VAL A 717 -7.85 2.40 -24.71
CA VAL A 717 -6.52 1.99 -24.19
C VAL A 717 -6.62 0.90 -23.10
N GLY A 718 -7.60 0.00 -23.24
CA GLY A 718 -7.83 -1.12 -22.32
C GLY A 718 -8.39 -0.71 -20.95
N TYR A 719 -8.74 0.57 -20.74
CA TYR A 719 -9.39 1.06 -19.52
C TYR A 719 -10.90 0.91 -19.56
N ALA A 720 -11.51 1.08 -20.74
CA ALA A 720 -12.94 0.93 -20.94
C ALA A 720 -13.22 0.70 -22.42
N THR A 721 -14.41 0.18 -22.71
CA THR A 721 -14.99 0.19 -24.05
C THR A 721 -16.18 1.12 -24.08
N ALA A 722 -16.37 1.81 -25.20
CA ALA A 722 -17.51 2.71 -25.38
C ALA A 722 -17.94 2.77 -26.84
N ASP A 723 -19.24 2.94 -27.04
CA ASP A 723 -19.83 3.14 -28.36
C ASP A 723 -19.74 4.60 -28.79
N SER A 724 -19.47 4.81 -30.08
CA SER A 724 -19.41 6.12 -30.68
C SER A 724 -20.79 6.69 -30.96
N ILE A 725 -20.94 8.01 -30.85
CA ILE A 725 -22.17 8.73 -31.20
C ILE A 725 -21.92 9.42 -32.54
N VAL A 726 -22.67 9.01 -33.56
CA VAL A 726 -22.64 9.61 -34.92
C VAL A 726 -23.11 11.07 -34.85
N GLY A 727 -22.29 11.96 -35.39
CA GLY A 727 -22.45 13.40 -35.40
C GLY A 727 -22.80 13.95 -36.79
N ASP A 728 -22.32 15.16 -37.06
CA ASP A 728 -22.60 15.87 -38.31
C ASP A 728 -21.60 15.50 -39.42
N ASN A 729 -22.02 15.69 -40.67
CA ASN A 729 -21.13 15.66 -41.82
C ASN A 729 -20.20 16.89 -41.83
N VAL A 730 -18.90 16.66 -41.92
CA VAL A 730 -17.86 17.70 -41.92
C VAL A 730 -16.92 17.54 -43.10
N VAL A 731 -16.18 18.61 -43.42
CA VAL A 731 -15.12 18.56 -44.43
C VAL A 731 -13.80 18.88 -43.74
N TYR A 732 -12.91 17.90 -43.65
CA TYR A 732 -11.60 18.05 -43.03
C TYR A 732 -10.49 17.89 -44.06
N LYS A 733 -9.57 18.84 -44.11
CA LYS A 733 -8.53 18.95 -45.16
C LYS A 733 -9.07 18.73 -46.58
N GLY A 734 -10.35 19.03 -46.84
CA GLY A 734 -11.04 18.87 -48.13
C GLY A 734 -11.58 17.46 -48.44
N ILE A 735 -11.54 16.53 -47.48
CA ILE A 735 -12.18 15.22 -47.53
C ILE A 735 -13.52 15.30 -46.76
N PRO A 736 -14.66 14.90 -47.34
CA PRO A 736 -15.92 14.79 -46.61
C PRO A 736 -15.85 13.61 -45.62
N MET A 737 -16.23 13.84 -44.37
CA MET A 737 -16.18 12.86 -43.28
C MET A 737 -17.42 13.00 -42.38
N VAL A 738 -17.69 11.98 -41.57
CA VAL A 738 -18.70 12.01 -40.50
C VAL A 738 -18.00 12.13 -39.16
N GLU A 739 -18.45 13.05 -38.31
CA GLU A 739 -17.94 13.15 -36.93
C GLU A 739 -18.51 12.03 -36.07
N HIS A 740 -17.67 11.44 -35.22
CA HIS A 740 -18.09 10.52 -34.17
C HIS A 740 -17.53 11.02 -32.85
N THR A 741 -18.35 11.00 -31.81
CA THR A 741 -17.96 11.47 -30.48
C THR A 741 -18.15 10.37 -29.44
N ILE A 742 -17.21 10.25 -28.51
CA ILE A 742 -17.32 9.40 -27.34
C ILE A 742 -17.14 10.29 -26.12
N ASN A 743 -18.04 10.15 -25.15
CA ASN A 743 -17.92 10.80 -23.86
C ASN A 743 -18.16 9.77 -22.77
N LEU A 744 -17.07 9.25 -22.22
CA LEU A 744 -17.07 8.27 -21.15
C LEU A 744 -17.25 8.97 -19.81
N ASP A 745 -18.38 8.72 -19.15
CA ASP A 745 -18.66 9.28 -17.82
C ASP A 745 -17.77 8.62 -16.76
N PRO A 746 -16.81 9.35 -16.16
CA PRO A 746 -15.90 8.76 -15.19
C PRO A 746 -16.61 8.22 -13.95
N SER A 747 -17.79 8.71 -13.59
CA SER A 747 -18.50 8.28 -12.37
C SER A 747 -18.95 6.83 -12.35
N THR A 748 -18.90 6.16 -13.51
CA THR A 748 -19.28 4.76 -13.68
C THR A 748 -18.11 3.88 -14.15
N HIS A 749 -16.89 4.40 -14.07
CA HIS A 749 -15.69 3.75 -14.61
C HIS A 749 -14.54 3.76 -13.61
N GLN A 750 -14.73 3.11 -12.46
CA GLN A 750 -13.63 2.90 -11.53
C GLN A 750 -12.66 1.85 -12.11
N ILE A 751 -11.38 2.19 -12.17
CA ILE A 751 -10.33 1.34 -12.78
C ILE A 751 -9.31 0.82 -11.76
N GLN A 752 -9.65 0.86 -10.46
CA GLN A 752 -8.84 0.34 -9.36
C GLN A 752 -8.25 -1.05 -9.67
N ALA A 753 -9.12 -2.00 -10.03
CA ALA A 753 -8.74 -3.38 -10.28
C ALA A 753 -7.76 -3.53 -11.45
N LYS A 754 -7.85 -2.67 -12.46
CA LYS A 754 -6.88 -2.64 -13.57
C LYS A 754 -5.49 -2.19 -13.11
N LEU A 755 -5.45 -1.17 -12.25
CA LEU A 755 -4.21 -0.55 -11.81
C LEU A 755 -3.51 -1.35 -10.70
N LEU A 756 -4.28 -2.01 -9.83
CA LEU A 756 -3.73 -2.93 -8.82
C LEU A 756 -3.37 -4.28 -9.43
N GLY A 757 -4.27 -4.87 -10.23
CA GLY A 757 -4.01 -6.11 -10.96
C GLY A 757 -3.59 -7.30 -10.09
N THR A 758 -4.03 -7.36 -8.82
CA THR A 758 -3.52 -8.36 -7.87
C THR A 758 -4.19 -9.72 -8.02
N GLY A 759 -5.40 -9.78 -8.59
CA GLY A 759 -6.23 -11.00 -8.61
C GLY A 759 -6.74 -11.40 -7.23
N THR A 760 -6.82 -10.44 -6.30
CA THR A 760 -7.26 -10.66 -4.91
C THR A 760 -8.37 -9.68 -4.51
N ILE A 761 -8.84 -9.76 -3.27
CA ILE A 761 -9.83 -8.81 -2.72
C ILE A 761 -9.35 -7.36 -2.68
N LEU A 762 -8.05 -7.10 -2.81
CA LEU A 762 -7.52 -5.73 -2.90
C LEU A 762 -8.06 -4.99 -4.13
N ASP A 763 -8.30 -5.70 -5.23
CA ASP A 763 -8.82 -5.13 -6.48
C ASP A 763 -10.26 -4.58 -6.33
N VAL A 764 -11.00 -5.09 -5.34
CA VAL A 764 -12.37 -4.70 -4.99
C VAL A 764 -12.46 -4.06 -3.60
N MET A 765 -11.34 -3.65 -3.01
CA MET A 765 -11.33 -3.01 -1.70
C MET A 765 -11.95 -1.60 -1.81
N PRO A 766 -13.03 -1.28 -1.07
CA PRO A 766 -13.64 0.04 -1.15
C PRO A 766 -12.64 1.16 -0.83
N GLY A 767 -12.44 2.09 -1.77
CA GLY A 767 -11.48 3.19 -1.60
C GLY A 767 -10.00 2.78 -1.50
N GLY A 768 -9.63 1.56 -1.92
CA GLY A 768 -8.24 1.08 -1.88
C GLY A 768 -7.31 1.84 -2.84
N LEU A 769 -7.77 2.02 -4.09
CA LEU A 769 -7.15 2.88 -5.11
C LEU A 769 -8.29 3.46 -5.97
N PRO A 770 -9.07 4.43 -5.45
CA PRO A 770 -10.33 4.87 -6.04
C PRO A 770 -10.09 5.82 -7.22
N ILE A 771 -9.47 5.30 -8.27
CA ILE A 771 -9.22 5.99 -9.53
C ILE A 771 -10.35 5.69 -10.50
N TYR A 772 -10.89 6.74 -11.09
CA TYR A 772 -11.95 6.73 -12.07
C TYR A 772 -11.43 7.24 -13.42
N PHE A 773 -11.81 6.57 -14.50
CA PHE A 773 -11.35 6.88 -15.85
C PHE A 773 -12.43 7.59 -16.64
N GLY A 774 -12.13 8.79 -17.12
CA GLY A 774 -12.98 9.53 -18.06
C GLY A 774 -12.24 9.72 -19.38
N SER A 775 -12.98 9.77 -20.48
CA SER A 775 -12.38 10.02 -21.80
C SER A 775 -13.35 10.75 -22.70
N THR A 776 -12.84 11.73 -23.43
CA THR A 776 -13.55 12.39 -24.53
C THR A 776 -12.78 12.13 -25.81
N VAL A 777 -13.43 11.52 -26.80
CA VAL A 777 -12.83 11.20 -28.10
C VAL A 777 -13.64 11.83 -29.21
N ASP A 778 -12.96 12.52 -30.11
CA ASP A 778 -13.50 13.04 -31.35
C ASP A 778 -12.83 12.33 -32.51
N LEU A 779 -13.62 11.59 -33.28
CA LEU A 779 -13.17 10.87 -34.48
C LEU A 779 -13.82 11.48 -35.72
N LYS A 780 -13.14 11.40 -36.86
CA LYS A 780 -13.75 11.69 -38.16
C LYS A 780 -13.49 10.55 -39.11
N VAL A 781 -14.58 10.00 -39.64
CA VAL A 781 -14.58 8.78 -40.44
C VAL A 781 -14.96 9.14 -41.87
N GLU A 782 -14.18 8.66 -42.83
CA GLU A 782 -14.46 8.86 -44.25
C GLU A 782 -15.50 7.81 -44.72
N PRO A 783 -16.65 8.22 -45.30
CA PRO A 783 -17.80 7.34 -45.49
C PRO A 783 -17.68 6.31 -46.64
N VAL A 784 -16.66 6.41 -47.49
CA VAL A 784 -16.46 5.47 -48.60
C VAL A 784 -15.60 4.29 -48.15
N THR A 785 -14.56 4.57 -47.39
CA THR A 785 -13.55 3.61 -46.93
C THR A 785 -13.76 3.18 -45.48
N ASN A 786 -14.60 3.89 -44.74
CA ASN A 786 -14.81 3.71 -43.30
C ASN A 786 -13.54 3.88 -42.46
N VAL A 787 -12.48 4.48 -43.04
CA VAL A 787 -11.22 4.73 -42.34
C VAL A 787 -11.37 5.95 -41.44
N VAL A 788 -10.91 5.81 -40.20
CA VAL A 788 -10.77 6.92 -39.26
C VAL A 788 -9.54 7.75 -39.68
N MET A 789 -9.77 8.98 -40.11
CA MET A 789 -8.70 9.86 -40.65
C MET A 789 -8.35 11.03 -39.72
N TYR A 790 -9.07 11.15 -38.62
CA TYR A 790 -8.83 12.12 -37.57
C TYR A 790 -9.25 11.48 -36.24
N GLY A 791 -8.38 11.58 -35.25
CA GLY A 791 -8.66 11.18 -33.89
C GLY A 791 -8.04 12.17 -32.91
N LYS A 792 -8.86 12.76 -32.05
CA LYS A 792 -8.40 13.51 -30.89
C LYS A 792 -8.99 12.88 -29.65
N SER A 793 -8.16 12.52 -28.68
CA SER A 793 -8.65 12.03 -27.39
C SER A 793 -8.05 12.80 -26.23
N VAL A 794 -8.87 13.00 -25.20
CA VAL A 794 -8.46 13.51 -23.89
C VAL A 794 -8.97 12.54 -22.85
N SER A 795 -8.05 11.73 -22.33
CA SER A 795 -8.30 10.78 -21.25
C SER A 795 -7.84 11.36 -19.93
N ARG A 796 -8.64 11.21 -18.88
CA ARG A 796 -8.41 11.79 -17.55
C ARG A 796 -8.60 10.76 -16.46
N PHE A 797 -7.68 10.79 -15.50
CA PHE A 797 -7.71 9.96 -14.31
C PHE A 797 -8.15 10.83 -13.13
N TYR A 798 -9.26 10.47 -12.50
CA TYR A 798 -9.83 11.17 -11.35
C TYR A 798 -9.63 10.35 -10.10
N LEU A 799 -9.09 10.95 -9.06
CA LEU A 799 -8.90 10.32 -7.75
C LEU A 799 -9.98 10.81 -6.78
N ASP A 800 -10.63 9.89 -6.07
CA ASP A 800 -11.49 10.21 -4.92
C ASP A 800 -10.62 10.55 -3.70
N LEU A 801 -10.75 11.77 -3.17
CA LEU A 801 -9.93 12.28 -2.07
C LEU A 801 -10.50 11.97 -0.69
N ARG A 802 -11.68 11.34 -0.59
CA ARG A 802 -12.34 11.05 0.71
C ARG A 802 -11.66 9.92 1.50
N GLY A 803 -10.80 9.14 0.85
CA GLY A 803 -10.02 8.06 1.48
C GLY A 803 -10.70 6.69 1.42
N ALA A 804 -10.06 5.71 2.06
CA ALA A 804 -10.51 4.32 2.09
C ALA A 804 -11.93 4.17 2.66
N GLY A 805 -12.71 3.22 2.14
CA GLY A 805 -14.11 3.01 2.50
C GLY A 805 -15.11 3.90 1.74
N SER A 806 -14.63 4.95 1.08
CA SER A 806 -15.50 5.80 0.25
C SER A 806 -15.68 5.21 -1.14
N MET A 807 -16.94 5.14 -1.59
CA MET A 807 -17.34 4.72 -2.93
C MET A 807 -18.37 5.70 -3.49
N ASN A 808 -18.62 5.68 -4.80
CA ASN A 808 -19.62 6.53 -5.46
C ASN A 808 -19.48 8.04 -5.13
N PRO A 809 -18.37 8.69 -5.50
CA PRO A 809 -18.11 10.09 -5.17
C PRO A 809 -19.04 11.06 -5.88
N ASP A 810 -19.27 12.22 -5.26
CA ASP A 810 -19.78 13.39 -5.97
C ASP A 810 -18.62 14.02 -6.78
N PHE A 811 -18.68 13.88 -8.10
CA PHE A 811 -17.67 14.42 -9.01
C PHE A 811 -17.54 15.96 -8.98
N GLY A 812 -18.48 16.66 -8.33
CA GLY A 812 -18.40 18.10 -8.12
C GLY A 812 -17.53 18.54 -6.94
N SER A 813 -17.24 17.66 -5.98
CA SER A 813 -16.53 18.01 -4.74
C SER A 813 -15.51 16.99 -4.24
N ASP A 814 -15.74 15.71 -4.49
CA ASP A 814 -15.02 14.63 -3.83
C ASP A 814 -13.80 14.15 -4.64
N VAL A 815 -13.81 14.39 -5.95
CA VAL A 815 -12.79 13.91 -6.88
C VAL A 815 -11.92 15.03 -7.41
N GLN A 816 -10.69 14.67 -7.77
CA GLN A 816 -9.75 15.56 -8.43
C GLN A 816 -9.03 14.84 -9.58
N PRO A 817 -8.91 15.44 -10.77
CA PRO A 817 -8.03 14.91 -11.80
C PRO A 817 -6.56 14.93 -11.34
N VAL A 818 -5.86 13.82 -11.56
CA VAL A 818 -4.45 13.63 -11.19
C VAL A 818 -3.53 13.53 -12.41
N PHE A 819 -4.01 12.94 -13.50
CA PHE A 819 -3.27 12.79 -14.76
C PHE A 819 -4.21 12.97 -15.97
N GLU A 820 -3.66 13.51 -17.06
CA GLU A 820 -4.33 13.55 -18.37
C GLU A 820 -3.42 13.05 -19.48
N ILE A 821 -4.01 12.33 -20.43
CA ILE A 821 -3.35 11.87 -21.66
C ILE A 821 -4.11 12.49 -22.82
N HIS A 822 -3.38 13.24 -23.64
CA HIS A 822 -3.90 13.85 -24.86
C HIS A 822 -3.26 13.13 -26.03
N THR A 823 -4.08 12.47 -26.84
CA THR A 823 -3.62 11.86 -28.09
C THR A 823 -4.23 12.60 -29.28
N PHE A 824 -3.44 12.73 -30.33
CA PHE A 824 -3.86 13.40 -31.54
C PHE A 824 -3.24 12.72 -32.75
N GLY A 825 -4.09 12.27 -33.66
CA GLY A 825 -3.73 11.73 -34.95
C GLY A 825 -4.58 12.38 -36.03
N GLU A 826 -3.96 12.74 -37.14
CA GLU A 826 -4.67 13.19 -38.33
C GLU A 826 -3.96 12.74 -39.60
N ILE A 827 -4.73 12.61 -40.67
CA ILE A 827 -4.17 12.45 -42.00
C ILE A 827 -3.26 13.64 -42.36
N SER A 828 -2.06 13.35 -42.88
CA SER A 828 -1.12 14.39 -43.30
C SER A 828 -1.66 15.17 -44.51
N ASP A 829 -1.14 16.37 -44.77
CA ASP A 829 -1.59 17.16 -45.93
C ASP A 829 -1.23 16.49 -47.27
N GLU A 830 -0.12 15.73 -47.29
CA GLU A 830 0.33 14.98 -48.46
C GLU A 830 -0.57 13.77 -48.71
N ASP A 831 -0.81 12.97 -47.66
CA ASP A 831 -1.69 11.79 -47.74
C ASP A 831 -3.13 12.18 -48.04
N ALA A 832 -3.62 13.29 -47.48
CA ALA A 832 -4.95 13.80 -47.79
C ALA A 832 -5.08 14.26 -49.25
N ALA A 833 -4.01 14.77 -49.86
CA ALA A 833 -3.99 15.12 -51.28
C ALA A 833 -3.97 13.87 -52.16
N SER A 834 -3.15 12.89 -51.81
CA SER A 834 -3.09 11.60 -52.51
C SER A 834 -4.40 10.81 -52.39
N PHE A 835 -5.04 10.81 -51.22
CA PHE A 835 -6.33 10.17 -51.00
C PHE A 835 -7.42 10.82 -51.86
N LYS A 836 -7.44 12.15 -51.96
CA LYS A 836 -8.37 12.85 -52.86
C LYS A 836 -8.17 12.46 -54.31
N GLU A 837 -6.92 12.46 -54.78
CA GLU A 837 -6.62 12.12 -56.18
C GLU A 837 -7.03 10.67 -56.48
N ALA A 838 -6.77 9.74 -55.55
CA ALA A 838 -7.07 8.33 -55.74
C ALA A 838 -8.55 7.97 -55.59
N VAL A 839 -9.26 8.59 -54.64
CA VAL A 839 -10.63 8.21 -54.25
C VAL A 839 -11.64 9.28 -54.61
N LEU A 840 -11.53 10.49 -54.07
CA LEU A 840 -12.59 11.50 -54.18
C LEU A 840 -12.70 12.16 -55.56
N ASP A 841 -11.58 12.39 -56.25
CA ASP A 841 -11.54 12.97 -57.60
C ASP A 841 -12.05 11.96 -58.65
N ASN A 842 -12.08 10.68 -58.29
CA ASN A 842 -12.70 9.59 -59.02
C ASN A 842 -14.18 9.37 -58.65
N MET A 843 -14.77 10.23 -57.83
CA MET A 843 -16.17 10.17 -57.40
C MET A 843 -16.96 11.46 -57.73
N GLY A 844 -18.28 11.38 -57.64
CA GLY A 844 -19.19 12.49 -57.89
C GLY A 844 -19.25 12.93 -59.36
N PRO A 845 -19.99 14.01 -59.72
CA PRO A 845 -20.29 14.37 -61.11
C PRO A 845 -19.07 14.77 -61.97
N THR A 846 -17.88 14.86 -61.36
CA THR A 846 -16.60 15.22 -61.98
C THR A 846 -15.60 14.06 -62.03
N TYR A 847 -16.01 12.83 -61.71
CA TYR A 847 -15.15 11.61 -61.70
C TYR A 847 -14.31 11.39 -62.97
N TRP A 848 -14.73 11.97 -64.09
CA TRP A 848 -14.13 11.78 -65.41
C TRP A 848 -13.01 12.79 -65.75
N THR A 849 -12.69 13.71 -64.83
CA THR A 849 -11.83 14.87 -65.14
C THR A 849 -10.32 14.58 -65.07
N ASN A 850 -9.90 13.53 -64.38
CA ASN A 850 -8.51 13.07 -64.22
C ASN A 850 -8.14 11.90 -65.14
N PHE A 851 -9.09 11.13 -65.68
CA PHE A 851 -8.88 9.97 -66.58
C PHE A 851 -7.97 8.88 -65.99
N ASP A 852 -7.97 8.70 -64.67
CA ASP A 852 -7.04 7.78 -63.98
C ASP A 852 -7.70 6.55 -63.35
N SER A 853 -9.00 6.31 -63.60
CA SER A 853 -9.88 5.29 -62.98
C SER A 853 -9.47 3.80 -63.14
N GLY A 854 -8.20 3.49 -63.38
CA GLY A 854 -7.66 2.14 -63.55
C GLY A 854 -7.84 1.61 -64.97
N LYS A 855 -7.06 0.59 -65.34
CA LYS A 855 -7.09 0.00 -66.70
C LYS A 855 -8.45 -0.60 -67.07
N ASP A 856 -9.25 -0.95 -66.07
CA ASP A 856 -10.53 -1.64 -66.24
C ASP A 856 -11.75 -0.70 -66.23
N ALA A 857 -11.62 0.58 -65.83
CA ALA A 857 -12.73 1.56 -65.86
C ALA A 857 -12.47 2.80 -66.74
N MET A 858 -11.28 2.97 -67.32
CA MET A 858 -10.93 4.07 -68.24
C MET A 858 -11.93 4.28 -69.40
N TYR A 859 -12.64 3.23 -69.84
CA TYR A 859 -13.67 3.36 -70.88
C TYR A 859 -14.93 4.10 -70.39
N ILE A 860 -15.21 4.10 -69.09
CA ILE A 860 -16.34 4.78 -68.45
C ILE A 860 -16.08 6.29 -68.43
N ASP A 861 -14.86 6.74 -68.13
CA ASP A 861 -14.47 8.16 -68.20
C ASP A 861 -14.65 8.73 -69.61
N TYR A 862 -14.25 7.97 -70.64
CA TYR A 862 -14.47 8.36 -72.02
C TYR A 862 -15.96 8.42 -72.38
N VAL A 863 -16.79 7.53 -71.84
CA VAL A 863 -18.25 7.55 -72.03
C VAL A 863 -18.88 8.73 -71.30
N ALA A 864 -18.43 9.06 -70.09
CA ALA A 864 -18.88 10.18 -69.28
C ALA A 864 -18.58 11.54 -69.91
N VAL A 865 -17.32 11.74 -70.36
CA VAL A 865 -16.88 12.92 -71.13
C VAL A 865 -17.69 13.04 -72.41
N SER A 866 -17.92 11.93 -73.10
CA SER A 866 -18.74 11.90 -74.31
C SER A 866 -20.19 12.32 -74.02
N ILE A 867 -20.78 11.88 -72.92
CA ILE A 867 -22.15 12.24 -72.50
C ILE A 867 -22.23 13.72 -72.11
N TYR A 868 -21.24 14.28 -71.39
CA TYR A 868 -21.17 15.71 -71.09
C TYR A 868 -21.00 16.56 -72.37
N ILE A 869 -20.08 16.19 -73.26
CA ILE A 869 -19.87 16.88 -74.54
C ILE A 869 -21.12 16.82 -75.40
N ILE A 870 -21.75 15.65 -75.53
CA ILE A 870 -22.97 15.45 -76.31
C ILE A 870 -24.14 16.23 -75.67
N GLY A 871 -24.30 16.19 -74.35
CA GLY A 871 -25.32 16.93 -73.61
C GLY A 871 -25.20 18.44 -73.79
N ILE A 872 -23.99 18.99 -73.65
CA ILE A 872 -23.68 20.42 -73.84
C ILE A 872 -23.89 20.84 -75.30
N VAL A 873 -23.45 20.04 -76.27
CA VAL A 873 -23.66 20.31 -77.71
C VAL A 873 -25.15 20.28 -78.07
N MET A 874 -25.94 19.35 -77.52
CA MET A 874 -27.39 19.30 -77.75
C MET A 874 -28.13 20.49 -77.11
N MET A 875 -27.72 20.92 -75.92
CA MET A 875 -28.29 22.12 -75.28
C MET A 875 -27.92 23.40 -76.03
N ALA A 876 -26.68 23.54 -76.49
CA ALA A 876 -26.23 24.68 -77.29
C ALA A 876 -26.95 24.75 -78.64
N PHE A 877 -27.07 23.61 -79.35
CA PHE A 877 -27.77 23.53 -80.63
C PHE A 877 -29.29 23.76 -80.49
N GLY A 878 -29.91 23.18 -79.47
CA GLY A 878 -31.32 23.39 -79.14
C GLY A 878 -31.64 24.84 -78.79
N SER A 879 -30.78 25.49 -77.99
CA SER A 879 -30.91 26.89 -77.59
C SER A 879 -30.71 27.86 -78.75
N MET A 880 -29.72 27.62 -79.62
CA MET A 880 -29.52 28.41 -80.85
C MET A 880 -30.72 28.30 -81.81
N LYS A 881 -31.30 27.11 -81.96
CA LYS A 881 -32.50 26.90 -82.80
C LYS A 881 -33.76 27.52 -82.21
N LEU A 882 -33.87 27.58 -80.88
CA LEU A 882 -34.93 28.32 -80.18
C LEU A 882 -34.80 29.84 -80.38
N LEU A 883 -33.57 30.36 -80.36
CA LEU A 883 -33.29 31.78 -80.63
C LEU A 883 -33.56 32.16 -82.10
N GLU A 884 -33.18 31.32 -83.08
CA GLU A 884 -33.51 31.50 -84.50
C GLU A 884 -35.04 31.40 -84.78
N SER A 885 -35.73 30.51 -84.05
CA SER A 885 -37.19 30.36 -84.15
C SER A 885 -37.91 31.59 -83.59
N ASN A 886 -37.40 32.18 -82.51
CA ASN A 886 -37.96 33.40 -81.93
C ASN A 886 -37.60 34.66 -82.71
N SER A 887 -36.47 34.69 -83.43
CA SER A 887 -36.14 35.82 -84.31
C SER A 887 -37.00 35.84 -85.58
N LYS A 888 -37.33 34.66 -86.15
CA LYS A 888 -38.25 34.56 -87.30
C LYS A 888 -39.70 34.92 -86.96
N ASN A 889 -40.17 34.58 -85.76
CA ASN A 889 -41.51 34.98 -85.31
C ASN A 889 -41.63 36.49 -85.03
N LYS A 890 -40.52 37.22 -84.90
CA LYS A 890 -40.52 38.70 -84.79
C LYS A 890 -40.48 39.44 -86.14
N GLU A 891 -40.25 38.74 -87.26
CA GLU A 891 -40.30 39.31 -88.61
C GLU A 891 -41.67 39.11 -89.30
N GLU A 892 -42.61 38.39 -88.69
CA GLU A 892 -43.98 38.19 -89.16
C GLU A 892 -45.07 38.78 -88.22
N GLU A 893 -44.72 39.78 -87.39
CA GLU A 893 -45.69 40.70 -86.75
C GLU A 893 -45.67 42.11 -87.35
#